data_AF-A0A7Y5LBT9-F1
#
_entry.id   AF-A0A7Y5LBT9-F1
#
_cell.length_a   1.000
_cell.length_b   1.000
_cell.length_c   1.000
_cell.angle_alpha   90.00
_cell.angle_beta   90.00
_cell.angle_gamma   90.00
#
_symmetry.space_group_name_H-M   'P 1'
#
loop_
_entity.id
_entity.type
_entity.pdbx_description
1 polymer ?
#
loop_
_entity_poly.entity_id
_entity_poly.type
_entity_poly.pdbx_seq_one_letter_code
_entity_poly.pdbx_strand_id
1 'polypeptide(L)'
;MKRILSTLLLVTITAATARSGEPKDFTVVIKEIADLMQETNKTGKPQRLAVVTFIPTKAADADKKNEFGEYITESLISAVGAKKNLFKLFERKRLDAVLKENDFMLSDLVDQNQAQKVGELLPIDILFSGTYTRLKNYIDVNSRLIDVVTGEILMSFSGRIKMTDDLLSLFPEENQTAVTAKANTESELDRCKQRAKALKTKLNDLSSDDKVQNLVGDAVKIPFDMQCGVVHFDILYSFKRYKIENTSYDQFLMKTLDTIAYPVNDDRAYEIFRYFGRDSLIDNSEWKLGLKTLKKIGNYRLAHHIKYLLQAEPIEPNLDKVCGRMDEFLELVRSNQVGLPTPVDFSTGFFQMADGVKSDKDQRLRIYLYENYSRYVTPGKDTPKKIYGMLTSMYKNETDGSRKTKILDWVAEWINQSESNDKNADQTYDFVRSFLPTTNKETNKRIAIEFPQKDLERLVGLCKDKLSEYALMTPYNSQKEDRINFCVDYDVPVPGAIPTMQEAQAILDGDDWEEQQRILKLLERMKDRPKPLETSLIKIMDKKNLEHKDDLKKMQPSVLAILGNIRSSNPKAIDHMIASLMSFDYYYSDNAKAALVQIGKPAVKPLIAKLQATTIHDGGLQYIIVEILGRIGKDAKEAVPVLQAMLQKTTNKDVRYALEAALQSMQ
;
A
#
# COMPACT_ATOMS: atom_id res chain seq x y z
N MET A 1 -45.87 -20.45 -15.09
CA MET A 1 -45.59 -19.72 -16.35
C MET A 1 -44.56 -18.64 -16.01
N LYS A 2 -43.32 -18.53 -16.52
CA LYS A 2 -42.57 -19.10 -17.63
C LYS A 2 -41.21 -19.61 -17.12
N ARG A 3 -40.72 -20.70 -17.71
CA ARG A 3 -39.38 -21.28 -17.50
C ARG A 3 -38.31 -20.36 -18.11
N ILE A 4 -37.22 -20.09 -17.39
CA ILE A 4 -35.93 -19.77 -17.99
C ILE A 4 -34.90 -20.67 -17.30
N LEU A 5 -34.39 -21.64 -18.07
CA LEU A 5 -33.25 -22.48 -17.74
C LEU A 5 -32.01 -21.58 -17.62
N SER A 6 -31.44 -21.48 -16.43
CA SER A 6 -30.07 -21.03 -16.22
C SER A 6 -29.16 -22.24 -16.31
N THR A 7 -28.62 -22.46 -17.51
CA THR A 7 -27.54 -23.43 -17.76
C THR A 7 -26.31 -22.97 -16.97
N LEU A 8 -26.05 -23.62 -15.82
CA LEU A 8 -24.76 -23.54 -15.14
C LEU A 8 -23.72 -24.17 -16.08
N LEU A 9 -23.00 -23.33 -16.84
CA LEU A 9 -21.81 -23.76 -17.54
C LEU A 9 -20.70 -23.92 -16.48
N LEU A 10 -20.65 -25.11 -15.87
CA LEU A 10 -19.49 -25.55 -15.11
C LEU A 10 -18.31 -25.58 -16.09
N VAL A 11 -17.51 -24.52 -16.12
CA VAL A 11 -16.17 -24.58 -16.70
C VAL A 11 -15.35 -25.38 -15.69
N THR A 12 -15.38 -26.70 -15.83
CA THR A 12 -14.37 -27.56 -15.24
C THR A 12 -13.05 -27.17 -15.86
N ILE A 13 -12.25 -26.39 -15.13
CA ILE A 13 -10.82 -26.26 -15.40
C ILE A 13 -10.24 -27.65 -15.14
N THR A 14 -10.24 -28.50 -16.17
CA THR A 14 -9.33 -29.64 -16.22
C THR A 14 -7.94 -29.06 -16.26
N ALA A 15 -7.30 -28.98 -15.10
CA ALA A 15 -5.85 -28.94 -15.01
C ALA A 15 -5.36 -30.20 -15.73
N ALA A 16 -5.04 -30.06 -17.02
CA ALA A 16 -4.34 -31.08 -17.78
C ALA A 16 -2.97 -31.23 -17.13
N THR A 17 -2.86 -32.24 -16.27
CA THR A 17 -1.61 -32.72 -15.72
C THR A 17 -0.70 -33.06 -16.90
N ALA A 18 0.44 -32.37 -16.97
CA ALA A 18 1.49 -32.64 -17.94
C ALA A 18 2.03 -34.06 -17.72
N ARG A 19 1.47 -35.04 -18.44
CA ARG A 19 2.14 -36.31 -18.70
C ARG A 19 3.14 -36.07 -19.83
N SER A 20 4.42 -36.35 -19.59
CA SER A 20 5.42 -36.45 -20.65
C SER A 20 5.03 -37.59 -21.59
N GLY A 21 4.35 -37.27 -22.70
CA GLY A 21 3.86 -38.24 -23.68
C GLY A 21 4.99 -39.00 -24.37
N GLU A 22 4.65 -40.14 -24.99
CA GLU A 22 5.56 -40.86 -25.88
C GLU A 22 5.98 -39.96 -27.08
N PRO A 23 7.18 -40.15 -27.66
CA PRO A 23 7.59 -39.43 -28.85
C PRO A 23 6.61 -39.64 -30.01
N LYS A 24 6.04 -38.55 -30.52
CA LYS A 24 5.08 -38.54 -31.64
C LYS A 24 5.75 -38.08 -32.93
N ASP A 25 5.15 -38.36 -34.07
CA ASP A 25 5.63 -37.85 -35.34
C ASP A 25 5.58 -36.31 -35.39
N PHE A 26 6.53 -35.70 -36.11
CA PHE A 26 6.69 -34.26 -36.22
C PHE A 26 5.37 -33.57 -36.60
N THR A 27 4.69 -34.05 -37.64
CA THR A 27 3.43 -33.46 -38.14
C THR A 27 2.30 -33.51 -37.12
N VAL A 28 2.26 -34.54 -36.26
CA VAL A 28 1.28 -34.66 -35.17
C VAL A 28 1.53 -33.58 -34.12
N VAL A 29 2.80 -33.37 -33.73
CA VAL A 29 3.17 -32.33 -32.76
C VAL A 29 2.87 -30.93 -33.30
N ILE A 30 3.17 -30.65 -34.57
CA ILE A 30 2.82 -29.36 -35.20
C ILE A 30 1.31 -29.13 -35.18
N LYS A 31 0.53 -30.16 -35.50
CA LYS A 31 -0.93 -30.08 -35.49
C LYS A 31 -1.47 -29.83 -34.07
N GLU A 32 -0.97 -30.54 -33.07
CA GLU A 32 -1.38 -30.35 -31.66
C GLU A 32 -1.12 -28.92 -31.19
N ILE A 33 0.05 -28.36 -31.51
CA ILE A 33 0.37 -26.96 -31.21
C ILE A 33 -0.62 -26.01 -31.91
N ALA A 34 -0.85 -26.20 -33.21
CA ALA A 34 -1.74 -25.35 -33.99
C ALA A 34 -3.20 -25.43 -33.52
N ASP A 35 -3.67 -26.59 -33.09
CA ASP A 35 -5.02 -26.79 -32.56
C ASP A 35 -5.17 -26.13 -31.18
N LEU A 36 -4.17 -26.27 -30.29
CA LEU A 36 -4.14 -25.55 -29.01
C LEU A 36 -4.14 -24.03 -29.19
N MET A 37 -3.41 -23.51 -30.18
CA MET A 37 -3.44 -22.08 -30.49
C MET A 37 -4.85 -21.63 -30.89
N GLN A 38 -5.58 -22.42 -31.68
CA GLN A 38 -6.95 -22.09 -32.09
C GLN A 38 -7.91 -22.00 -30.91
N GLU A 39 -7.80 -22.90 -29.93
CA GLU A 39 -8.66 -22.92 -28.73
C GLU A 39 -8.52 -21.66 -27.86
N THR A 40 -7.36 -20.98 -27.93
CA THR A 40 -7.12 -19.77 -27.15
C THR A 40 -7.82 -18.51 -27.69
N ASN A 41 -8.16 -18.45 -28.99
CA ASN A 41 -8.81 -17.28 -29.55
C ASN A 41 -10.33 -17.28 -29.30
N LYS A 42 -10.74 -16.79 -28.12
CA LYS A 42 -12.15 -16.68 -27.70
C LYS A 42 -12.87 -15.43 -28.21
N THR A 43 -12.16 -14.51 -28.86
CA THR A 43 -12.66 -13.16 -29.19
C THR A 43 -13.42 -13.07 -30.51
N GLY A 44 -13.35 -14.11 -31.35
CA GLY A 44 -14.00 -14.17 -32.66
C GLY A 44 -13.42 -13.21 -33.72
N LYS A 45 -12.33 -12.48 -33.41
CA LYS A 45 -11.63 -11.60 -34.35
C LYS A 45 -10.21 -12.15 -34.62
N PRO A 46 -9.65 -11.95 -35.84
CA PRO A 46 -8.28 -12.37 -36.13
C PRO A 46 -7.27 -11.60 -35.27
N GLN A 47 -6.44 -12.33 -34.51
CA GLN A 47 -5.34 -11.74 -33.71
C GLN A 47 -4.08 -11.62 -34.56
N ARG A 48 -3.33 -10.53 -34.39
CA ARG A 48 -2.08 -10.25 -35.11
C ARG A 48 -0.96 -11.06 -34.44
N LEU A 49 -0.44 -12.05 -35.15
CA LEU A 49 0.48 -13.06 -34.60
C LEU A 49 1.87 -12.96 -35.25
N ALA A 50 2.90 -12.98 -34.41
CA ALA A 50 4.27 -13.24 -34.82
C ALA A 50 4.74 -14.60 -34.29
N VAL A 51 5.46 -15.36 -35.13
CA VAL A 51 6.08 -16.63 -34.77
C VAL A 51 7.59 -16.44 -34.79
N VAL A 52 8.24 -16.72 -33.66
CA VAL A 52 9.69 -16.58 -33.50
C VAL A 52 10.38 -17.92 -33.78
N THR A 53 11.58 -17.86 -34.38
CA THR A 53 12.39 -19.05 -34.61
C THR A 53 12.66 -19.80 -33.31
N PHE A 54 12.41 -21.11 -33.30
CA PHE A 54 12.70 -21.95 -32.15
C PHE A 54 14.21 -22.03 -31.88
N ILE A 55 14.60 -21.97 -30.61
CA ILE A 55 16.00 -21.87 -30.20
C ILE A 55 16.46 -23.18 -29.52
N PRO A 56 17.67 -23.70 -29.81
CA PRO A 56 18.24 -24.83 -29.08
C PRO A 56 18.54 -24.47 -27.61
N THR A 57 18.29 -25.39 -26.70
CA THR A 57 18.50 -25.17 -25.24
C THR A 57 19.97 -25.32 -24.82
N LYS A 58 20.84 -25.91 -25.65
CA LYS A 58 22.27 -26.09 -25.36
C LYS A 58 23.11 -25.02 -26.06
N ALA A 59 23.87 -24.24 -25.29
CA ALA A 59 24.69 -23.12 -25.77
C ALA A 59 25.75 -23.51 -26.82
N ALA A 60 26.30 -24.74 -26.78
CA ALA A 60 27.30 -25.22 -27.74
C ALA A 60 26.75 -25.41 -29.17
N ASP A 61 25.43 -25.39 -29.35
CA ASP A 61 24.76 -25.49 -30.64
C ASP A 61 24.15 -24.14 -31.10
N ALA A 62 24.24 -23.08 -30.28
CA ALA A 62 23.75 -21.74 -30.64
C ALA A 62 24.67 -21.02 -31.65
N ASP A 63 25.96 -21.37 -31.68
CA ASP A 63 26.95 -20.89 -32.67
C ASP A 63 26.95 -21.70 -33.99
N LYS A 64 26.07 -22.70 -34.11
CA LYS A 64 25.92 -23.55 -35.31
C LYS A 64 24.60 -23.21 -36.04
N LYS A 65 24.48 -23.60 -37.31
CA LYS A 65 23.25 -23.34 -38.10
C LYS A 65 22.02 -23.96 -37.41
N ASN A 66 21.03 -23.13 -37.07
CA ASN A 66 19.77 -23.50 -36.41
C ASN A 66 18.72 -24.05 -37.41
N GLU A 67 19.10 -25.03 -38.22
CA GLU A 67 18.26 -25.51 -39.34
C GLU A 67 16.97 -26.19 -38.85
N PHE A 68 17.04 -26.99 -37.78
CA PHE A 68 15.84 -27.58 -37.16
C PHE A 68 14.88 -26.51 -36.60
N GLY A 69 15.42 -25.48 -35.93
CA GLY A 69 14.61 -24.38 -35.39
C GLY A 69 13.90 -23.58 -36.48
N GLU A 70 14.52 -23.38 -37.64
CA GLU A 70 13.88 -22.77 -38.80
C GLU A 70 12.79 -23.69 -39.38
N TYR A 71 13.09 -24.99 -39.53
CA TYR A 71 12.16 -25.97 -40.07
C TYR A 71 10.85 -26.11 -39.26
N ILE A 72 10.94 -26.19 -37.92
CA ILE A 72 9.76 -26.25 -37.05
C ILE A 72 8.93 -24.96 -37.13
N THR A 73 9.60 -23.81 -37.26
CA THR A 73 8.97 -22.50 -37.33
C THR A 73 8.17 -22.34 -38.63
N GLU A 74 8.77 -22.67 -39.77
CA GLU A 74 8.08 -22.63 -41.08
C GLU A 74 6.90 -23.61 -41.14
N SER A 75 7.04 -24.77 -40.51
CA SER A 75 5.96 -25.76 -40.41
C SER A 75 4.77 -25.23 -39.60
N LEU A 76 5.03 -24.52 -38.49
CA LEU A 76 3.99 -23.88 -37.68
C LEU A 76 3.34 -22.68 -38.39
N ILE A 77 4.14 -21.83 -39.04
CA ILE A 77 3.63 -20.73 -39.86
C ILE A 77 2.67 -21.25 -40.93
N SER A 78 3.03 -22.36 -41.58
CA SER A 78 2.18 -23.01 -42.57
C SER A 78 0.90 -23.58 -41.97
N ALA A 79 0.98 -24.26 -40.82
CA ALA A 79 -0.18 -24.85 -40.14
C ALA A 79 -1.17 -23.78 -39.62
N VAL A 80 -0.65 -22.70 -39.04
CA VAL A 80 -1.45 -21.60 -38.49
C VAL A 80 -1.96 -20.66 -39.59
N GLY A 81 -1.16 -20.43 -40.64
CA GLY A 81 -1.50 -19.57 -41.77
C GLY A 81 -2.68 -20.06 -42.60
N ALA A 82 -3.01 -21.35 -42.52
CA ALA A 82 -4.24 -21.91 -43.07
C ALA A 82 -5.52 -21.37 -42.39
N LYS A 83 -5.40 -20.70 -41.22
CA LYS A 83 -6.51 -20.22 -40.38
C LYS A 83 -6.59 -18.69 -40.35
N LYS A 84 -6.69 -18.05 -41.52
CA LYS A 84 -6.69 -16.57 -41.69
C LYS A 84 -7.82 -15.83 -40.95
N ASN A 85 -8.90 -16.54 -40.59
CA ASN A 85 -10.01 -16.01 -39.81
C ASN A 85 -9.69 -15.90 -38.31
N LEU A 86 -8.66 -16.58 -37.82
CA LEU A 86 -8.23 -16.58 -36.42
C LEU A 86 -6.92 -15.83 -36.22
N PHE A 87 -6.01 -15.87 -37.20
CA PHE A 87 -4.68 -15.27 -37.10
C PHE A 87 -4.31 -14.47 -38.34
N LYS A 88 -3.72 -13.28 -38.12
CA LYS A 88 -3.06 -12.48 -39.15
C LYS A 88 -1.55 -12.54 -38.93
N LEU A 89 -0.85 -13.31 -39.76
CA LEU A 89 0.59 -13.55 -39.65
C LEU A 89 1.41 -12.37 -40.18
N PHE A 90 2.56 -12.12 -39.55
CA PHE A 90 3.53 -11.11 -39.94
C PHE A 90 4.89 -11.75 -40.27
N GLU A 91 5.55 -11.27 -41.34
CA GLU A 91 6.77 -11.88 -41.87
C GLU A 91 8.04 -11.56 -41.08
N ARG A 92 8.90 -12.59 -40.97
CA ARG A 92 10.22 -12.59 -40.33
C ARG A 92 11.13 -11.44 -40.76
N LYS A 93 11.26 -11.11 -42.05
CA LYS A 93 12.22 -10.08 -42.51
C LYS A 93 11.95 -8.66 -41.97
N ARG A 94 10.70 -8.34 -41.62
CA ARG A 94 10.36 -7.07 -40.95
C ARG A 94 10.67 -7.11 -39.46
N LEU A 95 10.55 -8.28 -38.83
CA LEU A 95 11.02 -8.51 -37.47
C LEU A 95 12.55 -8.51 -37.40
N ASP A 96 13.23 -9.23 -38.29
CA ASP A 96 14.69 -9.34 -38.33
C ASP A 96 15.39 -8.00 -38.60
N ALA A 97 14.79 -7.08 -39.36
CA ALA A 97 15.32 -5.71 -39.53
C ALA A 97 15.24 -4.88 -38.23
N VAL A 98 14.20 -5.11 -37.42
CA VAL A 98 13.97 -4.45 -36.12
C VAL A 98 14.74 -5.14 -34.99
N LEU A 99 14.94 -6.46 -35.09
CA LEU A 99 15.72 -7.28 -34.17
C LEU A 99 17.23 -7.12 -34.43
N LYS A 100 17.69 -6.89 -35.67
CA LYS A 100 19.09 -6.55 -36.00
C LYS A 100 19.53 -5.18 -35.51
N GLU A 101 18.64 -4.18 -35.45
CA GLU A 101 18.93 -2.93 -34.73
C GLU A 101 19.02 -3.14 -33.21
N ASN A 102 18.56 -4.30 -32.72
CA ASN A 102 18.50 -4.72 -31.32
C ASN A 102 19.35 -5.98 -31.02
N ASP A 103 20.34 -6.29 -31.86
CA ASP A 103 21.08 -7.57 -31.90
C ASP A 103 21.90 -7.93 -30.63
N PHE A 104 21.77 -7.15 -29.54
CA PHE A 104 22.43 -7.42 -28.27
C PHE A 104 21.49 -7.89 -27.14
N MET A 105 20.22 -8.16 -27.43
CA MET A 105 19.23 -8.62 -26.44
C MET A 105 18.87 -10.11 -26.52
N LEU A 106 19.52 -10.88 -27.40
CA LEU A 106 19.22 -12.31 -27.59
C LEU A 106 20.17 -13.27 -26.86
N SER A 107 20.75 -12.84 -25.74
CA SER A 107 21.29 -13.77 -24.74
C SER A 107 20.44 -13.68 -23.46
N ASP A 108 19.92 -14.83 -23.05
CA ASP A 108 19.04 -15.07 -21.91
C ASP A 108 17.57 -14.67 -22.09
N LEU A 109 16.82 -15.62 -22.65
CA LEU A 109 15.36 -15.67 -22.58
C LEU A 109 14.87 -15.60 -21.12
N VAL A 110 13.94 -14.67 -20.90
CA VAL A 110 12.91 -14.53 -19.82
C VAL A 110 13.15 -13.36 -18.84
N ASP A 111 12.52 -12.23 -19.14
CA ASP A 111 11.94 -11.34 -18.12
C ASP A 111 10.58 -10.80 -18.61
N GLN A 112 9.59 -10.77 -17.71
CA GLN A 112 8.19 -10.38 -17.95
C GLN A 112 8.03 -8.94 -18.47
N ASN A 113 9.05 -8.09 -18.31
CA ASN A 113 8.97 -6.68 -18.66
C ASN A 113 9.39 -6.33 -20.09
N GLN A 114 9.95 -7.27 -20.87
CA GLN A 114 10.40 -6.98 -22.24
C GLN A 114 9.40 -7.37 -23.34
N ALA A 115 8.41 -8.23 -23.04
CA ALA A 115 7.33 -8.52 -23.99
C ALA A 115 6.51 -7.26 -24.34
N GLN A 116 6.25 -6.40 -23.34
CA GLN A 116 5.56 -5.11 -23.52
C GLN A 116 6.24 -4.18 -24.55
N LYS A 117 7.58 -4.15 -24.57
CA LYS A 117 8.33 -3.29 -25.50
C LYS A 117 8.28 -3.77 -26.95
N VAL A 118 8.04 -5.06 -27.18
CA VAL A 118 7.89 -5.61 -28.54
C VAL A 118 6.54 -5.22 -29.16
N GLY A 119 5.49 -5.06 -28.35
CA GLY A 119 4.15 -4.69 -28.79
C GLY A 119 3.97 -3.22 -29.15
N GLU A 120 4.82 -2.34 -28.61
CA GLU A 120 4.83 -0.92 -28.98
C GLU A 120 5.51 -0.67 -30.34
N LEU A 121 6.40 -1.57 -30.76
CA LEU A 121 7.17 -1.43 -32.01
C LEU A 121 6.51 -2.12 -33.21
N LEU A 122 5.58 -3.05 -32.99
CA LEU A 122 4.92 -3.81 -34.04
C LEU A 122 3.40 -3.91 -33.77
N PRO A 123 2.53 -3.85 -34.79
CA PRO A 123 1.11 -4.06 -34.64
C PRO A 123 0.80 -5.56 -34.43
N ILE A 124 1.39 -6.21 -33.42
CA ILE A 124 1.15 -7.61 -33.05
C ILE A 124 0.46 -7.68 -31.68
N ASP A 125 -0.51 -8.58 -31.55
CA ASP A 125 -1.28 -8.78 -30.32
C ASP A 125 -0.66 -9.91 -29.48
N ILE A 126 -0.17 -10.94 -30.16
CA ILE A 126 0.31 -12.19 -29.56
C ILE A 126 1.61 -12.67 -30.22
N LEU A 127 2.49 -13.26 -29.41
CA LEU A 127 3.78 -13.80 -29.81
C LEU A 127 3.83 -15.29 -29.52
N PHE A 128 4.23 -16.09 -30.51
CA PHE A 128 4.50 -17.52 -30.33
C PHE A 128 6.00 -17.79 -30.36
N SER A 129 6.51 -18.46 -29.33
CA SER A 129 7.95 -18.77 -29.18
C SER A 129 8.15 -20.14 -28.56
N GLY A 130 9.31 -20.75 -28.79
CA GLY A 130 9.65 -22.02 -28.17
C GLY A 130 11.13 -22.37 -28.21
N THR A 131 11.48 -23.40 -27.46
CA THR A 131 12.81 -24.00 -27.41
C THR A 131 12.73 -25.47 -27.72
N TYR A 132 13.86 -26.03 -28.15
CA TYR A 132 13.99 -27.47 -28.33
C TYR A 132 15.29 -28.01 -27.73
N THR A 133 15.28 -29.30 -27.39
CA THR A 133 16.47 -30.04 -26.97
C THR A 133 16.58 -31.32 -27.77
N ARG A 134 17.65 -31.45 -28.55
CA ARG A 134 17.99 -32.70 -29.24
C ARG A 134 18.43 -33.75 -28.21
N LEU A 135 17.74 -34.87 -28.18
CA LEU A 135 18.15 -36.09 -27.48
C LEU A 135 18.35 -37.23 -28.49
N LYS A 136 18.90 -38.35 -28.04
CA LYS A 136 19.31 -39.45 -28.93
C LYS A 136 18.17 -39.97 -29.82
N ASN A 137 16.99 -40.18 -29.23
CA ASN A 137 15.86 -40.86 -29.89
C ASN A 137 14.65 -39.96 -30.14
N TYR A 138 14.66 -38.73 -29.62
CA TYR A 138 13.57 -37.77 -29.76
C TYR A 138 14.08 -36.35 -29.51
N ILE A 139 13.24 -35.37 -29.79
CA ILE A 139 13.49 -33.95 -29.58
C ILE A 139 12.42 -33.47 -28.59
N ASP A 140 12.85 -32.95 -27.44
CA ASP A 140 11.94 -32.26 -26.53
C ASP A 140 11.64 -30.87 -27.09
N VAL A 141 10.36 -30.51 -27.16
CA VAL A 141 9.90 -29.20 -27.66
C VAL A 141 9.02 -28.56 -26.60
N ASN A 142 9.36 -27.32 -26.24
CA ASN A 142 8.56 -26.49 -25.35
C ASN A 142 8.19 -25.19 -26.07
N SER A 143 6.95 -24.77 -25.99
CA SER A 143 6.50 -23.54 -26.64
C SER A 143 5.38 -22.86 -25.85
N ARG A 144 5.18 -21.58 -26.14
CA ARG A 144 4.18 -20.75 -25.46
C ARG A 144 3.65 -19.66 -26.36
N LEU A 145 2.39 -19.32 -26.15
CA LEU A 145 1.70 -18.17 -26.73
C LEU A 145 1.58 -17.07 -25.68
N ILE A 146 2.00 -15.86 -26.01
CA ILE A 146 2.17 -14.76 -25.05
C ILE A 146 1.37 -13.54 -25.55
N ASP A 147 0.56 -12.93 -24.68
CA ASP A 147 -0.03 -11.62 -24.93
C ASP A 147 1.07 -10.55 -24.82
N VAL A 148 1.26 -9.78 -25.89
CA VAL A 148 2.40 -8.87 -25.99
C VAL A 148 2.24 -7.65 -25.09
N VAL A 149 1.00 -7.22 -24.80
CA VAL A 149 0.71 -6.03 -23.97
C VAL A 149 0.76 -6.36 -22.49
N THR A 150 0.28 -7.53 -22.07
CA THR A 150 0.25 -7.90 -20.64
C THR A 150 1.42 -8.79 -20.24
N GLY A 151 2.10 -9.44 -21.18
CA GLY A 151 3.11 -10.46 -20.92
C GLY A 151 2.53 -11.79 -20.40
N GLU A 152 1.20 -11.94 -20.40
CA GLU A 152 0.53 -13.15 -19.93
C GLU A 152 0.77 -14.33 -20.87
N ILE A 153 1.05 -15.52 -20.31
CA ILE A 153 1.15 -16.77 -21.07
C ILE A 153 -0.26 -17.32 -21.28
N LEU A 154 -0.78 -17.18 -22.50
CA LEU A 154 -2.13 -17.62 -22.88
C LEU A 154 -2.21 -19.14 -23.06
N MET A 155 -1.10 -19.76 -23.49
CA MET A 155 -0.98 -21.21 -23.65
C MET A 155 0.48 -21.63 -23.55
N SER A 156 0.70 -22.83 -23.03
CA SER A 156 1.99 -23.54 -23.08
C SER A 156 1.79 -24.93 -23.67
N PHE A 157 2.78 -25.39 -24.44
CA PHE A 157 2.86 -26.74 -24.96
C PHE A 157 4.22 -27.34 -24.60
N SER A 158 4.20 -28.61 -24.20
CA SER A 158 5.40 -29.43 -24.01
C SER A 158 5.15 -30.80 -24.63
N GLY A 159 6.07 -31.23 -25.49
CA GLY A 159 5.91 -32.47 -26.24
C GLY A 159 7.22 -33.03 -26.75
N ARG A 160 7.16 -34.27 -27.24
CA ARG A 160 8.31 -35.02 -27.78
C ARG A 160 8.08 -35.35 -29.24
N ILE A 161 9.02 -34.95 -30.09
CA ILE A 161 9.06 -35.31 -31.50
C ILE A 161 9.99 -36.51 -31.66
N LYS A 162 9.51 -37.59 -32.25
CA LYS A 162 10.32 -38.77 -32.57
C LYS A 162 11.44 -38.38 -33.53
N MET A 163 12.66 -38.85 -33.24
CA MET A 163 13.80 -38.63 -34.13
C MET A 163 13.69 -39.54 -35.37
N THR A 164 13.75 -38.96 -36.56
CA THR A 164 13.82 -39.69 -37.85
C THR A 164 15.10 -39.30 -38.58
N ASP A 165 15.51 -40.08 -39.59
CA ASP A 165 16.72 -39.81 -40.38
C ASP A 165 16.65 -38.45 -41.09
N ASP A 166 15.47 -38.07 -41.59
CA ASP A 166 15.23 -36.76 -42.18
C ASP A 166 15.44 -35.62 -41.17
N LEU A 167 14.94 -35.77 -39.93
CA LEU A 167 15.12 -34.75 -38.89
C LEU A 167 16.55 -34.72 -38.35
N LEU A 168 17.26 -35.86 -38.35
CA LEU A 168 18.67 -35.93 -37.97
C LEU A 168 19.54 -35.07 -38.88
N SER A 169 19.21 -34.99 -40.17
CA SER A 169 19.94 -34.19 -41.16
C SER A 169 19.91 -32.68 -40.87
N LEU A 170 18.95 -32.21 -40.06
CA LEU A 170 18.78 -30.80 -39.66
C LEU A 170 19.64 -30.40 -38.45
N PHE A 171 20.54 -31.28 -38.00
CA PHE A 171 21.46 -31.02 -36.91
C PHE A 171 22.91 -31.22 -37.35
N PRO A 172 23.84 -30.36 -36.88
CA PRO A 172 25.26 -30.49 -37.20
C PRO A 172 25.85 -31.82 -36.68
N GLU A 173 26.71 -32.44 -37.47
CA GLU A 173 27.44 -33.65 -37.07
C GLU A 173 28.43 -33.33 -35.93
N GLU A 174 28.43 -34.16 -34.88
CA GLU A 174 29.44 -34.08 -33.82
C GLU A 174 30.76 -34.65 -34.33
N ASN A 175 31.63 -33.79 -34.90
CA ASN A 175 33.01 -34.19 -35.16
C ASN A 175 33.78 -34.33 -33.83
N GLN A 176 33.91 -35.58 -33.38
CA GLN A 176 34.92 -35.99 -32.42
C GLN A 176 36.30 -35.98 -33.09
N THR A 177 37.02 -34.88 -32.96
CA THR A 177 38.49 -34.92 -33.08
C THR A 177 39.13 -33.96 -32.08
N ALA A 178 39.34 -34.47 -30.86
CA ALA A 178 40.53 -34.14 -30.11
C ALA A 178 41.63 -35.12 -30.55
N VAL A 179 42.82 -34.60 -30.89
CA VAL A 179 44.13 -34.99 -30.35
C VAL A 179 45.24 -34.33 -31.19
N THR A 180 46.17 -33.70 -30.45
CA THR A 180 47.54 -33.22 -30.82
C THR A 180 47.72 -32.06 -31.80
N ALA A 181 47.99 -30.86 -31.26
CA ALA A 181 49.34 -30.27 -31.23
C ALA A 181 49.36 -28.98 -30.39
N LYS A 182 50.33 -28.85 -29.48
CA LYS A 182 50.62 -27.62 -28.73
C LYS A 182 51.08 -26.51 -29.68
N ALA A 183 50.45 -25.34 -29.61
CA ALA A 183 51.14 -24.05 -29.66
C ALA A 183 50.25 -22.98 -28.99
N ASN A 184 50.87 -22.25 -28.06
CA ASN A 184 50.28 -21.17 -27.27
C ASN A 184 49.61 -20.11 -28.15
N THR A 185 48.32 -19.88 -27.92
CA THR A 185 47.75 -18.52 -27.95
C THR A 185 46.54 -18.55 -27.03
N GLU A 186 46.77 -18.22 -25.77
CA GLU A 186 45.70 -17.92 -24.82
C GLU A 186 44.86 -16.78 -25.39
N SER A 187 43.54 -16.98 -25.51
CA SER A 187 42.66 -15.96 -26.07
C SER A 187 42.64 -14.72 -25.16
N GLU A 188 42.41 -13.54 -25.72
CA GLU A 188 42.30 -12.32 -24.92
C GLU A 188 41.19 -12.43 -23.84
N LEU A 189 40.13 -13.20 -24.11
CA LEU A 189 39.07 -13.50 -23.14
C LEU A 189 39.58 -14.34 -21.96
N ASP A 190 40.46 -15.32 -22.20
CA ASP A 190 41.05 -16.14 -21.15
C ASP A 190 42.00 -15.34 -20.26
N ARG A 191 42.84 -14.48 -20.87
CA ARG A 191 43.71 -13.54 -20.15
C ARG A 191 42.90 -12.59 -19.28
N CYS A 192 41.79 -12.10 -19.81
CA CYS A 192 40.88 -11.17 -19.15
C CYS A 192 40.19 -11.82 -17.93
N LYS A 193 39.70 -13.06 -18.06
CA LYS A 193 39.17 -13.86 -16.94
C LYS A 193 40.22 -14.18 -15.87
N GLN A 194 41.46 -14.47 -16.28
CA GLN A 194 42.56 -14.70 -15.33
C GLN A 194 42.92 -13.45 -14.53
N ARG A 195 43.00 -12.28 -15.19
CA ARG A 195 43.21 -10.98 -14.52
C ARG A 195 42.10 -10.71 -13.52
N ALA A 196 40.84 -10.92 -13.89
CA ALA A 196 39.70 -10.77 -12.99
C ALA A 196 39.79 -11.69 -11.76
N LYS A 197 40.18 -12.96 -11.95
CA LYS A 197 40.39 -13.92 -10.85
C LYS A 197 41.52 -13.50 -9.92
N ALA A 198 42.65 -13.01 -10.47
CA ALA A 198 43.77 -12.50 -9.69
C ALA A 198 43.40 -11.22 -8.92
N LEU A 199 42.47 -10.40 -9.45
CA LEU A 199 42.00 -9.21 -8.75
C LEU A 199 41.13 -9.56 -7.53
N LYS A 200 40.34 -10.63 -7.61
CA LYS A 200 39.50 -11.08 -6.48
C LYS A 200 40.32 -11.42 -5.23
N THR A 201 41.54 -11.94 -5.37
CA THR A 201 42.38 -12.22 -4.20
C THR A 201 42.91 -10.94 -3.55
N LYS A 202 43.14 -9.88 -4.34
CA LYS A 202 43.53 -8.56 -3.81
C LYS A 202 42.42 -7.90 -2.99
N LEU A 203 41.15 -8.18 -3.28
CA LEU A 203 40.01 -7.65 -2.52
C LEU A 203 39.96 -8.12 -1.06
N ASN A 204 40.67 -9.20 -0.70
CA ASN A 204 40.72 -9.69 0.67
C ASN A 204 41.49 -8.75 1.62
N ASP A 205 42.30 -7.84 1.10
CA ASP A 205 43.14 -6.95 1.89
C ASP A 205 43.16 -5.52 1.32
N LEU A 206 42.26 -4.69 1.85
CA LEU A 206 42.12 -3.26 1.52
C LEU A 206 42.59 -2.36 2.68
N SER A 207 43.53 -2.84 3.49
CA SER A 207 43.93 -2.19 4.76
C SER A 207 44.78 -0.91 4.62
N SER A 208 45.28 -0.58 3.43
CA SER A 208 46.09 0.61 3.19
C SER A 208 45.83 1.24 1.83
N ASP A 209 46.09 2.55 1.73
CA ASP A 209 45.91 3.31 0.49
C ASP A 209 46.74 2.74 -0.66
N ASP A 210 47.99 2.35 -0.43
CA ASP A 210 48.84 1.72 -1.45
C ASP A 210 48.23 0.45 -2.04
N LYS A 211 47.57 -0.38 -1.20
CA LYS A 211 46.89 -1.59 -1.64
C LYS A 211 45.65 -1.27 -2.48
N VAL A 212 44.88 -0.26 -2.06
CA VAL A 212 43.73 0.24 -2.83
C VAL A 212 44.19 0.78 -4.18
N GLN A 213 45.21 1.63 -4.23
CA GLN A 213 45.74 2.19 -5.48
C GLN A 213 46.27 1.10 -6.42
N ASN A 214 46.98 0.11 -5.89
CA ASN A 214 47.46 -1.04 -6.67
C ASN A 214 46.29 -1.86 -7.24
N LEU A 215 45.27 -2.14 -6.41
CA LEU A 215 44.07 -2.84 -6.86
C LEU A 215 43.35 -2.07 -7.96
N VAL A 216 43.12 -0.76 -7.77
CA VAL A 216 42.45 0.09 -8.77
C VAL A 216 43.25 0.17 -10.06
N GLY A 217 44.58 0.34 -9.97
CA GLY A 217 45.46 0.40 -11.13
C GLY A 217 45.38 -0.85 -12.02
N ASP A 218 45.08 -2.01 -11.45
CA ASP A 218 44.80 -3.22 -12.21
C ASP A 218 43.33 -3.36 -12.61
N ALA A 219 42.40 -2.91 -11.77
CA ALA A 219 40.97 -2.97 -12.01
C ALA A 219 40.57 -2.20 -13.28
N VAL A 220 41.04 -0.95 -13.42
CA VAL A 220 40.66 -0.07 -14.55
C VAL A 220 41.16 -0.55 -15.91
N LYS A 221 42.07 -1.54 -15.94
CA LYS A 221 42.55 -2.21 -17.16
C LYS A 221 41.58 -3.30 -17.64
N ILE A 222 40.63 -3.71 -16.80
CA ILE A 222 39.59 -4.69 -17.13
C ILE A 222 38.34 -3.89 -17.53
N PRO A 223 37.74 -4.15 -18.71
CA PRO A 223 36.49 -3.50 -19.08
C PRO A 223 35.36 -3.94 -18.13
N PHE A 224 34.50 -3.00 -17.73
CA PHE A 224 33.30 -3.35 -16.97
C PHE A 224 32.19 -3.83 -17.92
N ASP A 225 32.34 -5.05 -18.40
CA ASP A 225 31.37 -5.80 -19.20
C ASP A 225 30.86 -7.04 -18.45
N MET A 226 29.93 -7.78 -19.07
CA MET A 226 29.35 -9.00 -18.49
C MET A 226 30.21 -10.26 -18.69
N GLN A 227 31.34 -10.17 -19.41
CA GLN A 227 32.19 -11.32 -19.71
C GLN A 227 33.37 -11.41 -18.75
N CYS A 228 34.10 -10.31 -18.58
CA CYS A 228 35.26 -10.19 -17.70
C CYS A 228 35.02 -9.23 -16.53
N GLY A 229 34.18 -8.22 -16.75
CA GLY A 229 33.99 -7.11 -15.83
C GLY A 229 33.19 -7.44 -14.57
N VAL A 230 32.73 -8.69 -14.40
CA VAL A 230 31.95 -9.13 -13.23
C VAL A 230 32.68 -8.85 -11.91
N VAL A 231 34.02 -8.82 -11.92
CA VAL A 231 34.81 -8.46 -10.73
C VAL A 231 34.54 -7.03 -10.22
N HIS A 232 34.11 -6.11 -11.08
CA HIS A 232 33.79 -4.75 -10.66
C HIS A 232 32.59 -4.70 -9.70
N PHE A 233 31.63 -5.62 -9.79
CA PHE A 233 30.56 -5.72 -8.80
C PHE A 233 31.12 -6.02 -7.39
N ASP A 234 32.12 -6.90 -7.29
CA ASP A 234 32.79 -7.22 -6.02
C ASP A 234 33.59 -6.01 -5.49
N ILE A 235 34.23 -5.25 -6.39
CA ILE A 235 34.96 -4.01 -6.03
C ILE A 235 33.99 -2.95 -5.54
N LEU A 236 32.90 -2.66 -6.27
CA LEU A 236 31.88 -1.69 -5.90
C LEU A 236 31.28 -2.02 -4.52
N TYR A 237 30.94 -3.29 -4.30
CA TYR A 237 30.44 -3.76 -3.01
C TYR A 237 31.46 -3.53 -1.88
N SER A 238 32.71 -3.90 -2.10
CA SER A 238 33.78 -3.74 -1.10
C SER A 238 34.05 -2.28 -0.80
N PHE A 239 34.20 -1.45 -1.82
CA PHE A 239 34.50 -0.02 -1.65
C PHE A 239 33.35 0.69 -0.95
N LYS A 240 32.10 0.36 -1.28
CA LYS A 240 30.93 0.87 -0.55
C LYS A 240 30.93 0.41 0.91
N ARG A 241 31.16 -0.87 1.18
CA ARG A 241 31.15 -1.45 2.54
C ARG A 241 32.22 -0.81 3.43
N TYR A 242 33.42 -0.59 2.89
CA TYR A 242 34.57 -0.04 3.60
C TYR A 242 34.74 1.47 3.44
N LYS A 243 33.79 2.15 2.76
CA LYS A 243 33.82 3.61 2.49
C LYS A 243 35.14 4.08 1.85
N ILE A 244 35.61 3.32 0.86
CA ILE A 244 36.85 3.63 0.13
C ILE A 244 36.54 4.60 -1.01
N GLU A 245 37.33 5.66 -1.08
CA GLU A 245 37.28 6.67 -2.14
C GLU A 245 38.51 6.55 -3.03
N ASN A 246 38.31 6.59 -4.36
CA ASN A 246 39.41 6.56 -5.30
C ASN A 246 39.03 7.26 -6.62
N THR A 247 39.63 8.42 -6.86
CA THR A 247 39.35 9.26 -8.02
C THR A 247 39.55 8.56 -9.37
N SER A 248 40.59 7.73 -9.50
CA SER A 248 40.84 6.98 -10.75
C SER A 248 39.74 5.96 -11.03
N TYR A 249 39.22 5.32 -9.97
CA TYR A 249 38.11 4.39 -10.08
C TYR A 249 36.79 5.11 -10.38
N ASP A 250 36.53 6.24 -9.71
CA ASP A 250 35.35 7.08 -9.98
C ASP A 250 35.31 7.50 -11.47
N GLN A 251 36.43 7.99 -12.01
CA GLN A 251 36.54 8.36 -13.42
C GLN A 251 36.30 7.17 -14.38
N PHE A 252 36.79 5.99 -14.03
CA PHE A 252 36.55 4.77 -14.80
C PHE A 252 35.05 4.40 -14.82
N LEU A 253 34.37 4.47 -13.68
CA LEU A 253 32.93 4.20 -13.58
C LEU A 253 32.11 5.25 -14.34
N MET A 254 32.48 6.53 -14.24
CA MET A 254 31.83 7.60 -15.01
C MET A 254 31.96 7.36 -16.53
N LYS A 255 33.16 7.01 -17.00
CA LYS A 255 33.37 6.67 -18.41
C LYS A 255 32.54 5.45 -18.83
N THR A 256 32.47 4.44 -17.97
CA THR A 256 31.65 3.24 -18.21
C THR A 256 30.18 3.61 -18.32
N LEU A 257 29.64 4.39 -17.38
CA LEU A 257 28.24 4.80 -17.39
C LEU A 257 27.89 5.59 -18.66
N ASP A 258 28.80 6.44 -19.14
CA ASP A 258 28.58 7.23 -20.35
C ASP A 258 28.48 6.40 -21.64
N THR A 259 29.11 5.21 -21.68
CA THR A 259 29.03 4.30 -22.83
C THR A 259 27.77 3.43 -22.83
N ILE A 260 27.01 3.39 -21.74
CA ILE A 260 25.79 2.56 -21.65
C ILE A 260 24.69 3.19 -22.52
N ALA A 261 24.32 2.48 -23.58
CA ALA A 261 23.25 2.88 -24.49
C ALA A 261 21.87 2.75 -23.84
N TYR A 262 21.63 1.66 -23.10
CA TYR A 262 20.32 1.28 -22.55
C TYR A 262 20.36 1.04 -21.03
N PRO A 263 20.41 2.11 -20.21
CA PRO A 263 20.64 2.00 -18.77
C PRO A 263 19.49 1.37 -17.97
N VAL A 264 18.27 1.25 -18.53
CA VAL A 264 17.07 0.81 -17.79
C VAL A 264 17.23 -0.59 -17.16
N ASN A 265 17.84 -1.53 -17.88
CA ASN A 265 18.03 -2.92 -17.43
C ASN A 265 19.51 -3.30 -17.39
N ASP A 266 20.41 -2.32 -17.29
CA ASP A 266 21.84 -2.57 -17.22
C ASP A 266 22.27 -2.58 -15.75
N ASP A 267 22.62 -3.76 -15.24
CA ASP A 267 23.04 -3.93 -13.84
C ASP A 267 24.25 -3.07 -13.49
N ARG A 268 25.12 -2.78 -14.46
CA ARG A 268 26.29 -1.90 -14.26
C ARG A 268 25.83 -0.48 -14.01
N ALA A 269 24.88 0.02 -14.80
CA ALA A 269 24.34 1.37 -14.62
C ALA A 269 23.77 1.52 -13.21
N TYR A 270 22.90 0.59 -12.80
CA TYR A 270 22.28 0.60 -11.48
C TYR A 270 23.31 0.57 -10.34
N GLU A 271 24.31 -0.33 -10.42
CA GLU A 271 25.33 -0.45 -9.38
C GLU A 271 26.29 0.76 -9.35
N ILE A 272 26.56 1.39 -10.50
CA ILE A 272 27.31 2.66 -10.55
C ILE A 272 26.54 3.77 -9.84
N PHE A 273 25.25 3.96 -10.12
CA PHE A 273 24.42 4.94 -9.39
C PHE A 273 24.42 4.67 -7.89
N ARG A 274 24.25 3.41 -7.50
CA ARG A 274 24.29 2.98 -6.09
C ARG A 274 25.64 3.23 -5.41
N TYR A 275 26.73 3.22 -6.17
CA TYR A 275 28.09 3.50 -5.70
C TYR A 275 28.38 5.01 -5.62
N PHE A 276 27.90 5.83 -6.55
CA PHE A 276 27.99 7.29 -6.43
C PHE A 276 27.26 7.76 -5.16
N GLY A 277 26.08 7.23 -4.86
CA GLY A 277 25.39 7.51 -3.59
C GLY A 277 25.99 6.85 -2.34
N ARG A 278 27.28 6.49 -2.29
CA ARG A 278 27.90 5.80 -1.13
C ARG A 278 28.17 6.74 0.05
N ASP A 279 28.53 7.97 -0.24
CA ASP A 279 28.91 9.02 0.70
C ASP A 279 27.76 9.97 1.00
N SER A 280 26.60 9.74 0.38
CA SER A 280 25.40 10.59 0.45
C SER A 280 25.62 12.01 -0.10
N LEU A 281 26.67 12.23 -0.90
CA LEU A 281 27.06 13.52 -1.45
C LEU A 281 27.39 13.40 -2.94
N ILE A 282 26.38 13.59 -3.78
CA ILE A 282 26.58 13.57 -5.23
C ILE A 282 27.27 14.87 -5.68
N ASP A 283 28.39 14.78 -6.38
CA ASP A 283 29.11 15.95 -6.90
C ASP A 283 28.50 16.49 -8.22
N ASN A 284 29.05 17.57 -8.79
CA ASN A 284 28.50 18.16 -10.01
C ASN A 284 28.75 17.33 -11.27
N SER A 285 29.86 16.60 -11.31
CA SER A 285 30.24 15.74 -12.43
C SER A 285 29.37 14.48 -12.45
N GLU A 286 29.19 13.84 -11.30
CA GLU A 286 28.29 12.72 -11.07
C GLU A 286 26.84 13.11 -11.37
N TRP A 287 26.38 14.28 -10.91
CA TRP A 287 25.04 14.77 -11.21
C TRP A 287 24.82 14.97 -12.71
N LYS A 288 25.73 15.68 -13.39
CA LYS A 288 25.60 15.95 -14.83
C LYS A 288 25.56 14.67 -15.67
N LEU A 289 26.42 13.71 -15.33
CA LEU A 289 26.44 12.41 -16.00
C LEU A 289 25.19 11.58 -15.65
N GLY A 290 24.84 11.53 -14.37
CA GLY A 290 23.65 10.85 -13.88
C GLY A 290 22.38 11.36 -14.55
N LEU A 291 22.24 12.68 -14.68
CA LEU A 291 21.12 13.32 -15.38
C LEU A 291 21.11 12.97 -16.86
N LYS A 292 22.26 13.02 -17.55
CA LYS A 292 22.40 12.57 -18.95
C LYS A 292 21.93 11.12 -19.11
N THR A 293 22.22 10.24 -18.15
CA THR A 293 21.79 8.85 -18.16
C THR A 293 20.30 8.70 -17.85
N LEU A 294 19.76 9.44 -16.86
CA LEU A 294 18.33 9.47 -16.54
C LEU A 294 17.47 9.86 -17.74
N LYS A 295 17.97 10.72 -18.65
CA LYS A 295 17.27 11.06 -19.90
C LYS A 295 16.88 9.85 -20.74
N LYS A 296 17.63 8.75 -20.62
CA LYS A 296 17.42 7.48 -21.34
C LYS A 296 16.64 6.42 -20.52
N ILE A 297 16.17 6.76 -19.31
CA ILE A 297 15.48 5.82 -18.40
C ILE A 297 13.99 6.13 -18.34
N GLY A 298 13.14 5.12 -18.59
CA GLY A 298 11.68 5.23 -18.61
C GLY A 298 10.95 4.91 -17.29
N ASN A 299 9.61 4.85 -17.40
CA ASN A 299 8.59 5.02 -16.35
C ASN A 299 8.78 4.22 -15.04
N TYR A 300 9.32 2.99 -15.06
CA TYR A 300 9.28 2.09 -13.89
C TYR A 300 10.59 1.94 -13.10
N ARG A 301 11.69 2.57 -13.56
CA ARG A 301 12.98 2.48 -12.85
C ARG A 301 13.59 3.84 -12.51
N LEU A 302 12.92 4.96 -12.81
CA LEU A 302 13.44 6.28 -12.52
C LEU A 302 13.65 6.49 -11.02
N ALA A 303 12.67 6.14 -10.19
CA ALA A 303 12.76 6.28 -8.73
C ALA A 303 13.97 5.55 -8.14
N HIS A 304 14.32 4.37 -8.65
CA HIS A 304 15.48 3.59 -8.20
C HIS A 304 16.81 4.31 -8.43
N HIS A 305 16.92 5.12 -9.47
CA HIS A 305 18.13 5.88 -9.79
C HIS A 305 18.12 7.26 -9.13
N ILE A 306 16.97 7.94 -9.14
CA ILE A 306 16.74 9.23 -8.46
C ILE A 306 17.11 9.13 -6.98
N LYS A 307 16.75 8.01 -6.34
CA LYS A 307 17.08 7.74 -4.93
C LYS A 307 18.57 7.83 -4.61
N TYR A 308 19.45 7.53 -5.55
CA TYR A 308 20.89 7.65 -5.33
C TYR A 308 21.42 9.02 -5.73
N LEU A 309 20.85 9.66 -6.76
CA LEU A 309 21.30 10.97 -7.23
C LEU A 309 20.88 12.16 -6.37
N LEU A 310 19.78 12.04 -5.65
CA LEU A 310 19.22 13.10 -4.80
C LEU A 310 19.40 12.82 -3.30
N GLN A 311 20.39 12.00 -2.94
CA GLN A 311 20.76 11.86 -1.54
C GLN A 311 21.39 13.15 -1.01
N ALA A 312 20.97 13.53 0.20
CA ALA A 312 21.60 14.58 0.99
C ALA A 312 21.48 14.19 2.46
N GLU A 313 22.48 13.48 2.96
CA GLU A 313 22.61 13.19 4.39
C GLU A 313 23.95 13.73 4.92
N PRO A 314 23.95 14.71 5.85
CA PRO A 314 22.77 15.44 6.35
C PRO A 314 22.12 16.32 5.26
N ILE A 315 20.82 16.53 5.39
CA ILE A 315 20.04 17.34 4.43
C ILE A 315 20.45 18.80 4.45
N GLU A 316 20.81 19.34 5.62
CA GLU A 316 21.49 20.62 5.74
C GLU A 316 23.01 20.41 5.79
N PRO A 317 23.81 21.23 5.07
CA PRO A 317 23.44 22.45 4.33
C PRO A 317 23.06 22.21 2.85
N ASN A 318 22.76 20.97 2.45
CA ASN A 318 22.64 20.56 1.05
C ASN A 318 21.25 20.78 0.43
N LEU A 319 20.27 21.24 1.21
CA LEU A 319 18.86 21.29 0.81
C LEU A 319 18.65 22.08 -0.50
N ASP A 320 19.15 23.31 -0.57
CA ASP A 320 19.01 24.17 -1.74
C ASP A 320 19.65 23.56 -2.99
N LYS A 321 20.81 22.91 -2.82
CA LYS A 321 21.52 22.22 -3.90
C LYS A 321 20.68 21.07 -4.45
N VAL A 322 20.05 20.28 -3.59
CA VAL A 322 19.19 19.16 -4.02
C VAL A 322 17.89 19.67 -4.64
N CYS A 323 17.27 20.73 -4.10
CA CYS A 323 16.12 21.38 -4.71
C CYS A 323 16.43 21.86 -6.14
N GLY A 324 17.58 22.53 -6.36
CA GLY A 324 17.99 22.95 -7.70
C GLY A 324 18.20 21.78 -8.68
N ARG A 325 18.66 20.63 -8.20
CA ARG A 325 18.75 19.39 -9.00
C ARG A 325 17.38 18.80 -9.34
N MET A 326 16.44 18.86 -8.41
CA MET A 326 15.05 18.47 -8.67
C MET A 326 14.43 19.36 -9.74
N ASP A 327 14.68 20.67 -9.68
CA ASP A 327 14.21 21.63 -10.68
C ASP A 327 14.77 21.29 -12.07
N GLU A 328 16.07 21.05 -12.17
CA GLU A 328 16.71 20.70 -13.45
C GLU A 328 16.12 19.41 -14.05
N PHE A 329 15.89 18.38 -13.23
CA PHE A 329 15.25 17.14 -13.69
C PHE A 329 13.80 17.38 -14.14
N LEU A 330 12.99 18.09 -13.34
CA LEU A 330 11.58 18.29 -13.64
C LEU A 330 11.38 19.18 -14.87
N GLU A 331 12.24 20.16 -15.11
CA GLU A 331 12.21 20.95 -16.36
C GLU A 331 12.57 20.11 -17.59
N LEU A 332 13.49 19.15 -17.46
CA LEU A 332 13.76 18.18 -18.54
C LEU A 332 12.56 17.27 -18.81
N VAL A 333 11.85 16.83 -17.76
CA VAL A 333 10.59 16.07 -17.91
C VAL A 333 9.55 16.92 -18.64
N ARG A 334 9.33 18.17 -18.23
CA ARG A 334 8.39 19.11 -18.89
C ARG A 334 8.73 19.34 -20.36
N SER A 335 10.01 19.30 -20.69
CA SER A 335 10.53 19.48 -22.03
C SER A 335 10.57 18.18 -22.85
N ASN A 336 9.96 17.08 -22.37
CA ASN A 336 9.95 15.76 -23.01
C ASN A 336 11.36 15.19 -23.30
N GLN A 337 12.34 15.49 -22.44
CA GLN A 337 13.74 15.07 -22.61
C GLN A 337 14.14 13.88 -21.73
N VAL A 338 13.21 13.29 -21.00
CA VAL A 338 13.43 12.15 -20.09
C VAL A 338 12.58 10.97 -20.54
N GLY A 339 13.12 9.73 -20.47
CA GLY A 339 12.43 8.52 -20.91
C GLY A 339 12.75 8.08 -22.34
N LEU A 340 13.70 8.72 -23.01
CA LEU A 340 13.95 8.53 -24.44
C LEU A 340 14.21 7.05 -24.81
N PRO A 341 13.72 6.57 -25.98
CA PRO A 341 13.12 7.35 -27.07
C PRO A 341 11.67 7.79 -26.87
N THR A 342 10.95 7.25 -25.87
CA THR A 342 9.55 7.59 -25.59
C THR A 342 9.47 8.43 -24.32
N PRO A 343 9.30 9.76 -24.44
CA PRO A 343 9.33 10.63 -23.26
C PRO A 343 8.31 10.23 -22.20
N VAL A 344 8.70 10.31 -20.94
CA VAL A 344 7.76 10.15 -19.82
C VAL A 344 6.90 11.40 -19.68
N ASP A 345 5.62 11.23 -19.37
CA ASP A 345 4.75 12.35 -19.06
C ASP A 345 5.13 12.99 -17.72
N PHE A 346 4.69 14.24 -17.51
CA PHE A 346 5.03 15.00 -16.32
C PHE A 346 4.53 14.33 -15.02
N SER A 347 3.33 13.76 -15.04
CA SER A 347 2.76 13.12 -13.84
C SER A 347 3.60 11.92 -13.42
N THR A 348 4.02 11.08 -14.38
CA THR A 348 4.98 10.02 -14.14
C THR A 348 6.28 10.56 -13.56
N GLY A 349 6.89 11.58 -14.17
CA GLY A 349 8.16 12.14 -13.69
C GLY A 349 8.05 12.69 -12.27
N PHE A 350 6.93 13.37 -11.95
CA PHE A 350 6.61 13.88 -10.63
C PHE A 350 6.50 12.77 -9.58
N PHE A 351 5.74 11.70 -9.85
CA PHE A 351 5.59 10.60 -8.89
C PHE A 351 6.88 9.78 -8.74
N GLN A 352 7.63 9.55 -9.83
CA GLN A 352 8.94 8.88 -9.76
C GLN A 352 9.95 9.71 -8.95
N MET A 353 9.89 11.04 -9.03
CA MET A 353 10.66 11.94 -8.18
C MET A 353 10.24 11.80 -6.71
N ALA A 354 8.93 11.87 -6.44
CA ALA A 354 8.40 11.73 -5.09
C ALA A 354 8.83 10.40 -4.43
N ASP A 355 8.77 9.30 -5.19
CA ASP A 355 9.15 7.95 -4.74
C ASP A 355 10.68 7.79 -4.58
N GLY A 356 11.47 8.47 -5.41
CA GLY A 356 12.94 8.42 -5.35
C GLY A 356 13.53 9.21 -4.18
N VAL A 357 12.95 10.35 -3.85
CA VAL A 357 13.47 11.23 -2.78
C VAL A 357 13.29 10.59 -1.39
N LYS A 358 14.36 10.62 -0.57
CA LYS A 358 14.34 10.11 0.81
C LYS A 358 13.28 10.83 1.66
N SER A 359 12.49 10.07 2.41
CA SER A 359 11.30 10.59 3.09
C SER A 359 11.01 9.94 4.45
N ASP A 360 12.03 9.53 5.21
CA ASP A 360 11.82 8.71 6.42
C ASP A 360 11.24 9.53 7.59
N LYS A 361 11.80 10.72 7.87
CA LYS A 361 11.33 11.61 8.97
C LYS A 361 11.27 13.09 8.60
N ASP A 362 12.08 13.51 7.64
CA ASP A 362 12.15 14.89 7.15
C ASP A 362 11.51 14.94 5.75
N GLN A 363 10.38 15.64 5.62
CA GLN A 363 9.65 15.73 4.35
C GLN A 363 10.01 16.95 3.51
N ARG A 364 11.05 17.75 3.86
CA ARG A 364 11.33 19.03 3.17
C ARG A 364 11.42 18.94 1.66
N LEU A 365 12.08 17.92 1.13
CA LEU A 365 12.19 17.73 -0.33
C LEU A 365 10.84 17.35 -0.97
N ARG A 366 10.02 16.52 -0.32
CA ARG A 366 8.67 16.19 -0.83
C ARG A 366 7.70 17.35 -0.69
N ILE A 367 7.83 18.16 0.36
CA ILE A 367 7.09 19.42 0.54
C ILE A 367 7.46 20.38 -0.60
N TYR A 368 8.76 20.58 -0.85
CA TYR A 368 9.25 21.41 -1.96
C TYR A 368 8.71 20.93 -3.31
N LEU A 369 8.76 19.62 -3.55
CA LEU A 369 8.22 19.00 -4.76
C LEU A 369 6.73 19.29 -4.93
N TYR A 370 5.93 18.99 -3.90
CA TYR A 370 4.49 19.16 -3.96
C TYR A 370 4.11 20.64 -4.15
N GLU A 371 4.71 21.53 -3.37
CA GLU A 371 4.40 22.96 -3.37
C GLU A 371 4.68 23.64 -4.72
N ASN A 372 5.79 23.28 -5.38
CA ASN A 372 6.20 23.94 -6.61
C ASN A 372 5.64 23.27 -7.87
N TYR A 373 5.41 21.95 -7.84
CA TYR A 373 5.19 21.15 -9.04
C TYR A 373 3.87 20.38 -9.11
N SER A 374 3.12 20.22 -8.00
CA SER A 374 1.85 19.46 -8.02
C SER A 374 0.84 20.01 -9.03
N ARG A 375 0.79 21.33 -9.23
CA ARG A 375 -0.09 22.01 -10.20
C ARG A 375 0.11 21.60 -11.66
N TYR A 376 1.26 21.02 -12.01
CA TYR A 376 1.55 20.56 -13.37
C TYR A 376 1.17 19.08 -13.58
N VAL A 377 0.77 18.37 -12.52
CA VAL A 377 0.30 16.99 -12.61
C VAL A 377 -1.04 16.96 -13.35
N THR A 378 -1.09 16.20 -14.43
CA THR A 378 -2.28 16.07 -15.26
C THR A 378 -3.31 15.13 -14.60
N PRO A 379 -4.59 15.52 -14.54
CA PRO A 379 -5.65 14.66 -14.05
C PRO A 379 -5.71 13.34 -14.84
N GLY A 380 -5.80 12.23 -14.11
CA GLY A 380 -5.89 10.89 -14.66
C GLY A 380 -6.65 9.99 -13.69
N LYS A 381 -7.09 8.82 -14.14
CA LYS A 381 -7.94 7.91 -13.35
C LYS A 381 -7.35 7.57 -11.98
N ASP A 382 -6.03 7.36 -11.90
CA ASP A 382 -5.34 7.01 -10.67
C ASP A 382 -4.65 8.21 -9.98
N THR A 383 -4.63 9.38 -10.63
CA THR A 383 -3.93 10.57 -10.12
C THR A 383 -4.44 11.02 -8.75
N PRO A 384 -5.76 11.14 -8.49
CA PRO A 384 -6.28 11.54 -7.18
C PRO A 384 -5.80 10.60 -6.06
N LYS A 385 -5.86 9.28 -6.29
CA LYS A 385 -5.40 8.27 -5.34
C LYS A 385 -3.90 8.40 -5.05
N LYS A 386 -3.08 8.65 -6.08
CA LYS A 386 -1.63 8.82 -5.90
C LYS A 386 -1.29 10.09 -5.13
N ILE A 387 -1.94 11.22 -5.43
CA ILE A 387 -1.76 12.47 -4.68
C ILE A 387 -2.16 12.28 -3.22
N TYR A 388 -3.33 11.69 -2.96
CA TYR A 388 -3.78 11.44 -1.59
C TYR A 388 -2.84 10.52 -0.81
N GLY A 389 -2.38 9.43 -1.46
CA GLY A 389 -1.41 8.51 -0.88
C GLY A 389 -0.07 9.18 -0.56
N MET A 390 0.40 10.07 -1.44
CA MET A 390 1.60 10.88 -1.20
C MET A 390 1.42 11.79 0.02
N LEU A 391 0.34 12.58 0.06
CA LEU A 391 0.09 13.55 1.14
C LEU A 391 -0.08 12.87 2.51
N THR A 392 -0.87 11.81 2.58
CA THR A 392 -1.08 11.06 3.85
C THR A 392 0.19 10.36 4.33
N SER A 393 1.02 9.85 3.42
CA SER A 393 2.34 9.29 3.73
C SER A 393 3.32 10.36 4.23
N MET A 394 3.34 11.53 3.58
CA MET A 394 4.13 12.68 4.04
C MET A 394 3.70 13.11 5.46
N TYR A 395 2.39 13.24 5.70
CA TYR A 395 1.86 13.61 7.02
C TYR A 395 2.28 12.62 8.10
N LYS A 396 2.13 11.32 7.83
CA LYS A 396 2.47 10.25 8.79
C LYS A 396 3.95 10.32 9.20
N ASN A 397 4.84 10.52 8.23
CA ASN A 397 6.28 10.43 8.43
C ASN A 397 6.92 11.75 8.92
N GLU A 398 6.28 12.91 8.75
CA GLU A 398 6.83 14.19 9.23
C GLU A 398 6.79 14.28 10.76
N THR A 399 7.93 14.66 11.34
CA THR A 399 8.11 14.79 12.79
C THR A 399 8.09 16.24 13.28
N ASP A 400 8.36 17.22 12.41
CA ASP A 400 8.23 18.63 12.74
C ASP A 400 6.77 19.07 12.75
N GLY A 401 6.33 19.66 13.86
CA GLY A 401 4.94 20.03 14.04
C GLY A 401 4.42 21.05 13.02
N SER A 402 5.23 22.04 12.63
CA SER A 402 4.79 23.08 11.69
C SER A 402 4.63 22.53 10.27
N ARG A 403 5.60 21.75 9.80
CA ARG A 403 5.51 21.07 8.50
C ARG A 403 4.40 20.03 8.47
N LYS A 404 4.20 19.28 9.57
CA LYS A 404 3.11 18.30 9.68
C LYS A 404 1.74 18.97 9.56
N THR A 405 1.52 20.11 10.21
CA THR A 405 0.31 20.92 10.05
C THR A 405 0.14 21.42 8.62
N LYS A 406 1.21 21.91 7.97
CA LYS A 406 1.17 22.33 6.55
C LYS A 406 0.71 21.19 5.63
N ILE A 407 1.25 19.98 5.82
CA ILE A 407 0.85 18.81 5.02
C ILE A 407 -0.61 18.42 5.30
N LEU A 408 -1.04 18.49 6.56
CA LEU A 408 -2.43 18.20 6.93
C LEU A 408 -3.42 19.18 6.26
N ASP A 409 -3.05 20.45 6.14
CA ASP A 409 -3.86 21.44 5.44
C ASP A 409 -4.02 21.09 3.95
N TRP A 410 -2.98 20.56 3.30
CA TRP A 410 -3.09 20.02 1.93
C TRP A 410 -3.95 18.76 1.85
N VAL A 411 -3.89 17.87 2.86
CA VAL A 411 -4.80 16.72 2.93
C VAL A 411 -6.25 17.19 3.04
N ALA A 412 -6.52 18.19 3.88
CA ALA A 412 -7.85 18.77 4.05
C ALA A 412 -8.35 19.44 2.77
N GLU A 413 -7.49 20.22 2.11
CA GLU A 413 -7.78 20.83 0.81
C GLU A 413 -8.14 19.78 -0.24
N TRP A 414 -7.36 18.70 -0.33
CA TRP A 414 -7.63 17.61 -1.24
C TRP A 414 -8.99 16.95 -0.95
N ILE A 415 -9.31 16.68 0.32
CA ILE A 415 -10.59 16.07 0.72
C ILE A 415 -11.75 16.97 0.26
N ASN A 416 -11.66 18.26 0.53
CA ASN A 416 -12.73 19.22 0.22
C ASN A 416 -12.94 19.42 -1.28
N GLN A 417 -11.87 19.35 -2.09
CA GLN A 417 -11.95 19.51 -3.55
C GLN A 417 -12.29 18.21 -4.30
N SER A 418 -12.23 17.06 -3.63
CA SER A 418 -12.44 15.77 -4.27
C SER A 418 -13.90 15.51 -4.66
N GLU A 419 -14.08 14.83 -5.78
CA GLU A 419 -15.40 14.36 -6.22
C GLU A 419 -16.00 13.39 -5.20
N SER A 420 -17.32 13.49 -5.02
CA SER A 420 -18.03 12.68 -4.05
C SER A 420 -18.35 11.30 -4.60
N ASN A 421 -17.69 10.29 -4.04
CA ASN A 421 -17.90 8.89 -4.38
C ASN A 421 -17.45 8.00 -3.21
N ASP A 422 -17.90 6.74 -3.21
CA ASP A 422 -17.61 5.78 -2.14
C ASP A 422 -16.11 5.59 -1.89
N LYS A 423 -15.26 5.64 -2.94
CA LYS A 423 -13.81 5.44 -2.79
C LYS A 423 -13.15 6.58 -2.02
N ASN A 424 -13.48 7.83 -2.36
CA ASN A 424 -12.94 9.00 -1.68
C ASN A 424 -13.49 9.10 -0.25
N ALA A 425 -14.75 8.71 -0.04
CA ALA A 425 -15.34 8.59 1.29
C ALA A 425 -14.59 7.55 2.15
N ASP A 426 -14.36 6.34 1.61
CA ASP A 426 -13.60 5.27 2.28
C ASP A 426 -12.19 5.74 2.66
N GLN A 427 -11.46 6.34 1.70
CA GLN A 427 -10.11 6.85 1.93
C GLN A 427 -10.07 7.91 3.03
N THR A 428 -11.04 8.83 3.03
CA THR A 428 -11.13 9.91 4.02
C THR A 428 -11.37 9.33 5.41
N TYR A 429 -12.34 8.42 5.57
CA TYR A 429 -12.64 7.81 6.86
C TYR A 429 -11.55 6.83 7.33
N ASP A 430 -10.83 6.17 6.42
CA ASP A 430 -9.65 5.37 6.77
C ASP A 430 -8.52 6.23 7.33
N PHE A 431 -8.31 7.41 6.74
CA PHE A 431 -7.33 8.37 7.26
C PHE A 431 -7.76 8.90 8.63
N VAL A 432 -9.02 9.32 8.80
CA VAL A 432 -9.59 9.72 10.09
C VAL A 432 -9.43 8.61 11.14
N ARG A 433 -9.70 7.35 10.78
CA ARG A 433 -9.58 6.20 11.67
C ARG A 433 -8.14 5.99 12.17
N SER A 434 -7.12 6.43 11.42
CA SER A 434 -5.72 6.33 11.84
C SER A 434 -5.38 7.18 13.07
N PHE A 435 -6.22 8.16 13.41
CA PHE A 435 -6.09 8.98 14.62
C PHE A 435 -6.75 8.34 15.85
N LEU A 436 -7.66 7.38 15.64
CA LEU A 436 -8.48 6.83 16.72
C LEU A 436 -7.71 5.76 17.51
N PRO A 437 -7.85 5.72 18.85
CA PRO A 437 -7.18 4.73 19.67
C PRO A 437 -7.72 3.32 19.40
N THR A 438 -6.84 2.34 19.58
CA THR A 438 -7.13 0.91 19.47
C THR A 438 -7.16 0.26 20.86
N THR A 439 -7.45 -1.03 20.93
CA THR A 439 -7.34 -1.82 22.18
C THR A 439 -5.89 -2.04 22.61
N ASN A 440 -4.90 -1.83 21.72
CA ASN A 440 -3.49 -2.10 21.98
C ASN A 440 -2.77 -0.85 22.48
N LYS A 441 -2.32 -0.88 23.75
CA LYS A 441 -1.64 0.25 24.41
C LYS A 441 -0.37 0.72 23.68
N GLU A 442 0.43 -0.19 23.13
CA GLU A 442 1.68 0.18 22.45
C GLU A 442 1.41 0.82 21.09
N THR A 443 0.40 0.32 20.38
CA THR A 443 -0.11 0.96 19.15
C THR A 443 -0.63 2.37 19.45
N ASN A 444 -1.32 2.57 20.56
CA ASN A 444 -1.83 3.90 20.94
C ASN A 444 -0.73 4.91 21.25
N LYS A 445 0.42 4.47 21.81
CA LYS A 445 1.59 5.35 21.97
C LYS A 445 2.13 5.83 20.63
N ARG A 446 2.19 4.93 19.63
CA ARG A 446 2.62 5.29 18.27
C ARG A 446 1.62 6.23 17.60
N ILE A 447 0.30 5.95 17.70
CA ILE A 447 -0.76 6.82 17.18
C ILE A 447 -0.67 8.22 17.78
N ALA A 448 -0.46 8.34 19.10
CA ALA A 448 -0.33 9.64 19.75
C ALA A 448 0.82 10.52 19.21
N ILE A 449 1.84 9.90 18.59
CA ILE A 449 2.99 10.58 17.97
C ILE A 449 2.72 10.84 16.48
N GLU A 450 2.31 9.80 15.74
CA GLU A 450 2.15 9.86 14.28
C GLU A 450 0.87 10.61 13.86
N PHE A 451 -0.20 10.51 14.67
CA PHE A 451 -1.54 11.05 14.43
C PHE A 451 -2.10 11.72 15.70
N PRO A 452 -1.56 12.89 16.10
CA PRO A 452 -1.99 13.58 17.32
C PRO A 452 -3.47 13.99 17.30
N GLN A 453 -4.14 13.93 18.46
CA GLN A 453 -5.57 14.28 18.58
C GLN A 453 -5.88 15.73 18.12
N LYS A 454 -4.99 16.68 18.41
CA LYS A 454 -5.14 18.09 17.97
C LYS A 454 -5.22 18.24 16.44
N ASP A 455 -4.55 17.34 15.71
CA ASP A 455 -4.50 17.37 14.25
C ASP A 455 -5.80 16.79 13.70
N LEU A 456 -6.38 15.78 14.35
CA LEU A 456 -7.73 15.30 14.02
C LEU A 456 -8.78 16.40 14.21
N GLU A 457 -8.74 17.13 15.33
CA GLU A 457 -9.66 18.25 15.59
C GLU A 457 -9.57 19.34 14.50
N ARG A 458 -8.34 19.67 14.08
CA ARG A 458 -8.10 20.60 12.97
C ARG A 458 -8.67 20.06 11.66
N LEU A 459 -8.37 18.80 11.31
CA LEU A 459 -8.85 18.17 10.09
C LEU A 459 -10.37 18.17 10.02
N VAL A 460 -11.05 17.79 11.12
CA VAL A 460 -12.51 17.82 11.19
C VAL A 460 -13.04 19.25 11.03
N GLY A 461 -12.40 20.23 11.67
CA GLY A 461 -12.79 21.64 11.51
C GLY A 461 -12.67 22.14 10.07
N LEU A 462 -11.66 21.69 9.33
CA LEU A 462 -11.45 22.07 7.92
C LEU A 462 -12.33 21.30 6.94
N CYS A 463 -12.74 20.06 7.28
CA CYS A 463 -13.45 19.16 6.37
C CYS A 463 -14.88 18.84 6.78
N LYS A 464 -15.50 19.64 7.67
CA LYS A 464 -16.81 19.35 8.28
C LYS A 464 -17.88 19.02 7.25
N ASP A 465 -18.02 19.83 6.20
CA ASP A 465 -19.04 19.63 5.16
C ASP A 465 -18.78 18.37 4.34
N LYS A 466 -17.52 18.09 4.00
CA LYS A 466 -17.16 16.89 3.23
C LYS A 466 -17.32 15.60 4.04
N LEU A 467 -16.96 15.64 5.31
CA LEU A 467 -17.20 14.53 6.24
C LEU A 467 -18.71 14.27 6.40
N SER A 468 -19.53 15.32 6.50
CA SER A 468 -20.98 15.20 6.50
C SER A 468 -21.50 14.48 5.26
N GLU A 469 -21.06 14.93 4.07
CA GLU A 469 -21.44 14.35 2.78
C GLU A 469 -21.04 12.87 2.67
N TYR A 470 -19.84 12.52 3.13
CA TYR A 470 -19.26 11.17 3.01
C TYR A 470 -19.81 10.17 4.03
N ALA A 471 -20.46 10.62 5.10
CA ALA A 471 -20.85 9.77 6.23
C ALA A 471 -21.72 8.57 5.81
N LEU A 472 -22.58 8.74 4.81
CA LEU A 472 -23.50 7.70 4.33
C LEU A 472 -23.05 7.02 3.02
N MET A 473 -21.93 7.46 2.43
CA MET A 473 -21.37 6.94 1.18
C MET A 473 -20.61 5.62 1.39
N THR A 474 -21.36 4.58 1.72
CA THR A 474 -20.87 3.20 1.83
C THR A 474 -22.05 2.24 1.73
N PRO A 475 -21.90 1.07 1.11
CA PRO A 475 -22.96 0.05 1.09
C PRO A 475 -23.09 -0.70 2.42
N TYR A 476 -22.12 -0.59 3.34
CA TYR A 476 -22.05 -1.37 4.56
C TYR A 476 -22.66 -0.64 5.76
N ASN A 477 -23.72 -1.18 6.35
CA ASN A 477 -24.41 -0.56 7.48
C ASN A 477 -23.49 -0.36 8.71
N SER A 478 -22.61 -1.32 9.01
CA SER A 478 -21.64 -1.17 10.10
C SER A 478 -20.72 0.04 9.91
N GLN A 479 -20.27 0.29 8.67
CA GLN A 479 -19.46 1.46 8.36
C GLN A 479 -20.27 2.75 8.47
N LYS A 480 -21.56 2.75 8.08
CA LYS A 480 -22.44 3.92 8.29
C LYS A 480 -22.56 4.25 9.78
N GLU A 481 -22.79 3.24 10.61
CA GLU A 481 -22.88 3.42 12.06
C GLU A 481 -21.57 3.98 12.64
N ASP A 482 -20.42 3.43 12.28
CA ASP A 482 -19.11 3.92 12.73
C ASP A 482 -18.87 5.37 12.30
N ARG A 483 -19.21 5.72 11.05
CA ARG A 483 -19.07 7.08 10.51
C ARG A 483 -20.02 8.06 11.18
N ILE A 484 -21.28 7.67 11.41
CA ILE A 484 -22.26 8.49 12.13
C ILE A 484 -21.79 8.71 13.57
N ASN A 485 -21.32 7.66 14.26
CA ASN A 485 -20.80 7.77 15.61
C ASN A 485 -19.60 8.74 15.68
N PHE A 486 -18.68 8.64 14.73
CA PHE A 486 -17.59 9.60 14.59
C PHE A 486 -18.13 11.02 14.38
N CYS A 487 -19.07 11.21 13.46
CA CYS A 487 -19.65 12.52 13.19
C CYS A 487 -20.34 13.11 14.43
N VAL A 488 -21.05 12.29 15.20
CA VAL A 488 -21.61 12.70 16.48
C VAL A 488 -20.48 13.16 17.41
N ASP A 489 -19.47 12.32 17.68
CA ASP A 489 -18.40 12.62 18.65
C ASP A 489 -17.67 13.94 18.37
N TYR A 490 -17.52 14.31 17.09
CA TYR A 490 -16.80 15.49 16.63
C TYR A 490 -17.70 16.63 16.11
N ASP A 491 -19.01 16.57 16.39
CA ASP A 491 -19.96 17.63 16.03
C ASP A 491 -20.08 17.89 14.52
N VAL A 492 -19.91 16.87 13.70
CA VAL A 492 -20.18 16.93 12.26
C VAL A 492 -21.67 16.61 12.01
N PRO A 493 -22.47 17.52 11.43
CA PRO A 493 -23.86 17.24 11.12
C PRO A 493 -23.95 16.20 10.01
N VAL A 494 -24.97 15.34 10.01
CA VAL A 494 -25.27 14.45 8.88
C VAL A 494 -26.79 14.52 8.66
N PRO A 495 -27.27 15.41 7.75
CA PRO A 495 -28.69 15.60 7.53
C PRO A 495 -29.42 14.29 7.26
N GLY A 496 -30.55 14.08 7.94
CA GLY A 496 -31.36 12.86 7.86
C GLY A 496 -30.85 11.69 8.69
N ALA A 497 -29.60 11.68 9.15
CA ALA A 497 -29.06 10.62 10.01
C ALA A 497 -28.83 11.08 11.46
N ILE A 498 -28.29 12.29 11.64
CA ILE A 498 -28.09 12.94 12.94
C ILE A 498 -29.11 14.08 13.04
N PRO A 499 -30.06 14.03 13.98
CA PRO A 499 -31.06 15.08 14.10
C PRO A 499 -30.45 16.36 14.66
N THR A 500 -31.03 17.50 14.28
CA THR A 500 -30.88 18.75 15.02
C THR A 500 -31.52 18.62 16.40
N MET A 501 -31.19 19.53 17.33
CA MET A 501 -31.82 19.53 18.66
C MET A 501 -33.34 19.69 18.59
N GLN A 502 -33.84 20.47 17.63
CA GLN A 502 -35.29 20.65 17.44
C GLN A 502 -35.97 19.37 16.93
N GLU A 503 -35.37 18.68 15.96
CA GLU A 503 -35.89 17.40 15.46
C GLU A 503 -35.82 16.32 16.55
N ALA A 504 -34.70 16.25 17.28
CA ALA A 504 -34.55 15.34 18.41
C ALA A 504 -35.63 15.59 19.46
N GLN A 505 -35.92 16.86 19.78
CA GLN A 505 -37.02 17.21 20.70
C GLN A 505 -38.37 16.69 20.19
N ALA A 506 -38.71 16.94 18.92
CA ALA A 506 -39.96 16.50 18.33
C ALA A 506 -40.11 14.96 18.37
N ILE A 507 -39.03 14.22 18.09
CA ILE A 507 -38.99 12.76 18.16
C ILE A 507 -39.19 12.28 19.61
N LEU A 508 -38.45 12.85 20.57
CA LEU A 508 -38.53 12.46 21.99
C LEU A 508 -39.91 12.76 22.61
N ASP A 509 -40.56 13.84 22.20
CA ASP A 509 -41.91 14.21 22.65
C ASP A 509 -43.03 13.42 21.94
N GLY A 510 -42.73 12.74 20.82
CA GLY A 510 -43.67 11.91 20.06
C GLY A 510 -43.88 10.50 20.64
N ASP A 511 -44.38 9.59 19.79
CA ASP A 511 -44.70 8.20 20.14
C ASP A 511 -44.03 7.15 19.21
N ASP A 512 -43.01 7.56 18.45
CA ASP A 512 -42.18 6.64 17.66
C ASP A 512 -41.07 6.04 18.54
N TRP A 513 -41.36 4.90 19.17
CA TRP A 513 -40.47 4.26 20.14
C TRP A 513 -39.14 3.78 19.55
N GLU A 514 -39.16 3.31 18.29
CA GLU A 514 -37.96 2.84 17.61
C GLU A 514 -37.02 4.01 17.33
N GLU A 515 -37.57 5.10 16.79
CA GLU A 515 -36.81 6.30 16.50
C GLU A 515 -36.33 7.01 17.77
N GLN A 516 -37.14 7.01 18.84
CA GLN A 516 -36.71 7.50 20.16
C GLN A 516 -35.50 6.73 20.70
N GLN A 517 -35.51 5.39 20.62
CA GLN A 517 -34.36 4.57 21.02
C GLN A 517 -33.12 4.91 20.19
N ARG A 518 -33.28 5.09 18.87
CA ARG A 518 -32.19 5.47 17.98
C ARG A 518 -31.60 6.82 18.37
N ILE A 519 -32.43 7.83 18.59
CA ILE A 519 -31.98 9.18 18.96
C ILE A 519 -31.30 9.20 20.33
N LEU A 520 -31.82 8.49 21.33
CA LEU A 520 -31.18 8.42 22.64
C LEU A 520 -29.75 7.86 22.56
N LYS A 521 -29.50 6.84 21.73
CA LYS A 521 -28.14 6.32 21.50
C LYS A 521 -27.19 7.38 20.93
N LEU A 522 -27.67 8.22 20.02
CA LEU A 522 -26.88 9.32 19.46
C LEU A 522 -26.62 10.41 20.52
N LEU A 523 -27.66 10.82 21.25
CA LEU A 523 -27.57 11.86 22.29
C LEU A 523 -26.62 11.45 23.43
N GLU A 524 -26.57 10.17 23.79
CA GLU A 524 -25.64 9.66 24.81
C GLU A 524 -24.17 9.96 24.46
N ARG A 525 -23.82 9.88 23.17
CA ARG A 525 -22.48 10.24 22.66
C ARG A 525 -22.24 11.74 22.57
N MET A 526 -23.30 12.54 22.61
CA MET A 526 -23.21 13.99 22.41
C MET A 526 -22.64 14.75 23.61
N LYS A 527 -22.31 14.06 24.71
CA LYS A 527 -21.82 14.65 25.97
C LYS A 527 -22.85 15.63 26.54
N ASP A 528 -22.49 16.89 26.73
CA ASP A 528 -23.33 17.93 27.33
C ASP A 528 -24.20 18.69 26.32
N ARG A 529 -23.98 18.51 25.01
CA ARG A 529 -24.78 19.16 23.94
C ARG A 529 -26.30 18.94 24.04
N PRO A 530 -26.82 17.77 24.48
CA PRO A 530 -28.26 17.54 24.62
C PRO A 530 -28.94 18.31 25.76
N LYS A 531 -28.25 19.22 26.46
CA LYS A 531 -28.82 19.99 27.57
C LYS A 531 -30.17 20.66 27.28
N PRO A 532 -30.45 21.22 26.08
CA PRO A 532 -31.77 21.76 25.75
C PRO A 532 -32.92 20.74 25.82
N LEU A 533 -32.61 19.44 25.76
CA LEU A 533 -33.58 18.35 25.75
C LEU A 533 -33.92 17.81 27.15
N GLU A 534 -33.37 18.40 28.22
CA GLU A 534 -33.56 17.94 29.61
C GLU A 534 -35.04 17.71 29.96
N THR A 535 -35.93 18.60 29.52
CA THR A 535 -37.37 18.47 29.81
C THR A 535 -38.00 17.27 29.09
N SER A 536 -37.69 17.05 27.82
CA SER A 536 -38.21 15.92 27.04
C SER A 536 -37.64 14.59 27.53
N LEU A 537 -36.37 14.57 27.98
CA LEU A 537 -35.75 13.42 28.63
C LEU A 537 -36.46 13.04 29.94
N ILE A 538 -36.75 14.02 30.81
CA ILE A 538 -37.50 13.76 32.05
C ILE A 538 -38.91 13.26 31.76
N LYS A 539 -39.59 13.80 30.74
CA LYS A 539 -40.90 13.29 30.30
C LYS A 539 -40.87 11.81 29.95
N ILE A 540 -39.82 11.32 29.28
CA ILE A 540 -39.68 9.88 28.96
C ILE A 540 -39.61 9.04 30.23
N MET A 541 -38.94 9.52 31.29
CA MET A 541 -38.89 8.84 32.58
C MET A 541 -40.27 8.78 33.26
N ASP A 542 -41.11 9.79 33.05
CA ASP A 542 -42.47 9.87 33.58
C ASP A 542 -43.50 9.05 32.76
N LYS A 543 -43.17 8.67 31.52
CA LYS A 543 -44.09 7.93 30.62
C LYS A 543 -44.45 6.58 31.23
N LYS A 544 -45.75 6.26 31.21
CA LYS A 544 -46.30 4.96 31.57
C LYS A 544 -47.10 4.43 30.38
N ASN A 545 -46.63 3.35 29.76
CA ASN A 545 -47.34 2.66 28.70
C ASN A 545 -47.23 1.15 28.94
N LEU A 546 -48.37 0.46 28.97
CA LEU A 546 -48.43 -0.98 29.24
C LEU A 546 -47.96 -1.80 28.03
N GLU A 547 -48.26 -1.35 26.82
CA GLU A 547 -47.90 -2.03 25.57
C GLU A 547 -46.39 -1.88 25.29
N HIS A 548 -45.83 -0.70 25.56
CA HIS A 548 -44.41 -0.37 25.34
C HIS A 548 -43.56 -0.41 26.63
N LYS A 549 -43.99 -1.20 27.62
CA LYS A 549 -43.29 -1.29 28.92
C LYS A 549 -41.84 -1.72 28.76
N ASP A 550 -41.56 -2.66 27.87
CA ASP A 550 -40.21 -3.18 27.68
C ASP A 550 -39.34 -2.25 26.83
N ASP A 551 -39.94 -1.47 25.92
CA ASP A 551 -39.22 -0.43 25.18
C ASP A 551 -38.79 0.71 26.11
N LEU A 552 -39.67 1.13 27.03
CA LEU A 552 -39.33 2.09 28.07
C LEU A 552 -38.14 1.63 28.92
N LYS A 553 -38.13 0.36 29.36
CA LYS A 553 -37.00 -0.19 30.13
C LYS A 553 -35.67 -0.14 29.37
N LYS A 554 -35.68 -0.31 28.04
CA LYS A 554 -34.47 -0.21 27.21
C LYS A 554 -33.99 1.23 27.06
N MET A 555 -34.91 2.19 27.04
CA MET A 555 -34.61 3.62 26.84
C MET A 555 -34.12 4.32 28.12
N GLN A 556 -34.71 3.98 29.27
CA GLN A 556 -34.44 4.69 30.52
C GLN A 556 -32.95 4.71 30.92
N PRO A 557 -32.14 3.63 30.76
CA PRO A 557 -30.69 3.71 31.02
C PRO A 557 -29.98 4.81 30.21
N SER A 558 -30.25 4.92 28.90
CA SER A 558 -29.67 5.99 28.07
C SER A 558 -30.16 7.37 28.50
N VAL A 559 -31.43 7.51 28.91
CA VAL A 559 -31.94 8.77 29.45
C VAL A 559 -31.19 9.17 30.73
N LEU A 560 -30.96 8.23 31.65
CA LEU A 560 -30.16 8.47 32.86
C LEU A 560 -28.73 8.88 32.52
N ALA A 561 -28.09 8.18 31.59
CA ALA A 561 -26.74 8.49 31.13
C ALA A 561 -26.66 9.91 30.53
N ILE A 562 -27.60 10.29 29.67
CA ILE A 562 -27.67 11.64 29.08
C ILE A 562 -27.88 12.70 30.18
N LEU A 563 -28.82 12.48 31.10
CA LEU A 563 -29.08 13.41 32.22
C LEU A 563 -27.84 13.57 33.13
N GLY A 564 -27.05 12.51 33.29
CA GLY A 564 -25.73 12.54 33.94
C GLY A 564 -24.72 13.37 33.16
N ASN A 565 -24.58 13.12 31.85
CA ASN A 565 -23.64 13.81 30.97
C ASN A 565 -23.90 15.33 30.91
N ILE A 566 -25.17 15.75 30.86
CA ILE A 566 -25.54 17.18 30.87
C ILE A 566 -25.47 17.82 32.27
N ARG A 567 -25.14 17.02 33.30
CA ARG A 567 -25.12 17.40 34.73
C ARG A 567 -26.42 18.06 35.16
N SER A 568 -27.53 17.34 34.96
CA SER A 568 -28.87 17.82 35.32
C SER A 568 -28.93 18.27 36.78
N SER A 569 -29.48 19.47 36.98
CA SER A 569 -29.78 20.01 38.32
C SER A 569 -31.27 19.94 38.65
N ASN A 570 -32.07 19.33 37.75
CA ASN A 570 -33.50 19.21 37.91
C ASN A 570 -33.82 18.22 39.05
N PRO A 571 -34.56 18.64 40.09
CA PRO A 571 -34.89 17.76 41.21
C PRO A 571 -35.60 16.47 40.77
N LYS A 572 -36.49 16.53 39.77
CA LYS A 572 -37.21 15.35 39.27
C LYS A 572 -36.26 14.33 38.62
N ALA A 573 -35.27 14.79 37.87
CA ALA A 573 -34.27 13.92 37.27
C ALA A 573 -33.46 13.17 38.34
N ILE A 574 -33.04 13.91 39.38
CA ILE A 574 -32.31 13.35 40.52
C ILE A 574 -33.18 12.35 41.31
N ASP A 575 -34.46 12.68 41.54
CA ASP A 575 -35.40 11.78 42.22
C ASP A 575 -35.60 10.47 41.45
N HIS A 576 -35.72 10.55 40.12
CA HIS A 576 -35.78 9.36 39.25
C HIS A 576 -34.52 8.50 39.35
N MET A 577 -33.33 9.10 39.35
CA MET A 577 -32.07 8.38 39.54
C MET A 577 -32.01 7.70 40.91
N ILE A 578 -32.37 8.42 41.98
CA ILE A 578 -32.37 7.89 43.36
C ILE A 578 -33.36 6.72 43.49
N ALA A 579 -34.56 6.84 42.90
CA ALA A 579 -35.55 5.76 42.89
C ALA A 579 -35.06 4.52 42.14
N SER A 580 -34.15 4.69 41.17
CA SER A 580 -33.64 3.62 40.30
C SER A 580 -32.44 2.87 40.90
N LEU A 581 -31.87 3.32 42.02
CA LEU A 581 -30.67 2.73 42.64
C LEU A 581 -30.84 1.26 43.06
N MET A 582 -32.06 0.84 43.40
CA MET A 582 -32.38 -0.52 43.85
C MET A 582 -33.08 -1.35 42.79
N SER A 583 -32.98 -0.96 41.51
CA SER A 583 -33.52 -1.78 40.42
C SER A 583 -32.86 -3.16 40.38
N PHE A 584 -33.66 -4.20 40.13
CA PHE A 584 -33.15 -5.56 39.84
C PHE A 584 -32.40 -5.62 38.51
N ASP A 585 -32.64 -4.67 37.61
CA ASP A 585 -31.83 -4.50 36.41
C ASP A 585 -30.52 -3.79 36.77
N TYR A 586 -29.43 -4.56 36.78
CA TYR A 586 -28.09 -4.09 37.11
C TYR A 586 -27.62 -2.99 36.14
N TYR A 587 -27.96 -3.09 34.85
CA TYR A 587 -27.59 -2.07 33.86
C TYR A 587 -28.31 -0.75 34.14
N TYR A 588 -29.58 -0.82 34.55
CA TYR A 588 -30.35 0.37 34.90
C TYR A 588 -29.86 1.04 36.19
N SER A 589 -29.59 0.26 37.25
CA SER A 589 -29.09 0.79 38.52
C SER A 589 -27.68 1.37 38.43
N ASP A 590 -26.79 0.77 37.63
CA ASP A 590 -25.43 1.29 37.44
C ASP A 590 -25.40 2.61 36.67
N ASN A 591 -26.25 2.76 35.65
CA ASN A 591 -26.40 4.05 34.97
C ASN A 591 -26.93 5.15 35.92
N ALA A 592 -27.87 4.83 36.81
CA ALA A 592 -28.34 5.77 37.82
C ALA A 592 -27.23 6.21 38.79
N LYS A 593 -26.43 5.25 39.30
CA LYS A 593 -25.25 5.55 40.14
C LYS A 593 -24.25 6.43 39.41
N ALA A 594 -23.88 6.06 38.18
CA ALA A 594 -22.92 6.79 37.36
C ALA A 594 -23.39 8.22 37.09
N ALA A 595 -24.67 8.39 36.75
CA ALA A 595 -25.26 9.70 36.49
C ALA A 595 -25.25 10.60 37.74
N LEU A 596 -25.61 10.07 38.92
CA LEU A 596 -25.57 10.83 40.18
C LEU A 596 -24.14 11.27 40.55
N VAL A 597 -23.15 10.41 40.32
CA VAL A 597 -21.73 10.77 40.51
C VAL A 597 -21.30 11.87 39.54
N GLN A 598 -21.70 11.77 38.26
CA GLN A 598 -21.38 12.78 37.24
C GLN A 598 -22.04 14.14 37.50
N ILE A 599 -23.29 14.14 38.01
CA ILE A 599 -24.01 15.35 38.43
C ILE A 599 -23.27 16.05 39.57
N GLY A 600 -22.81 15.28 40.56
CA GLY A 600 -22.04 15.80 41.69
C GLY A 600 -22.89 16.60 42.67
N LYS A 601 -22.48 17.85 42.96
CA LYS A 601 -23.04 18.68 44.04
C LYS A 601 -24.58 18.78 44.08
N PRO A 602 -25.32 18.93 42.96
CA PRO A 602 -26.78 18.98 42.99
C PRO A 602 -27.44 17.71 43.56
N ALA A 603 -26.81 16.54 43.43
CA ALA A 603 -27.33 15.27 43.93
C ALA A 603 -27.13 15.08 45.45
N VAL A 604 -26.21 15.82 46.09
CA VAL A 604 -25.78 15.59 47.47
C VAL A 604 -26.93 15.73 48.47
N LYS A 605 -27.70 16.83 48.41
CA LYS A 605 -28.81 17.06 49.34
C LYS A 605 -29.93 16.01 49.20
N PRO A 606 -30.43 15.71 48.00
CA PRO A 606 -31.37 14.60 47.79
C PRO A 606 -30.85 13.25 48.30
N LEU A 607 -29.57 12.94 48.07
CA LEU A 607 -28.94 11.71 48.57
C LEU A 607 -28.87 11.66 50.09
N ILE A 608 -28.49 12.76 50.75
CA ILE A 608 -28.50 12.87 52.22
C ILE A 608 -29.92 12.65 52.75
N ALA A 609 -30.92 13.31 52.18
CA ALA A 609 -32.30 13.15 52.61
C ALA A 609 -32.78 11.69 52.44
N LYS A 610 -32.44 11.05 51.32
CA LYS A 610 -32.77 9.63 51.10
C LYS A 610 -32.05 8.73 52.09
N LEU A 611 -30.77 8.98 52.38
CA LEU A 611 -29.99 8.22 53.34
C LEU A 611 -30.57 8.33 54.76
N GLN A 612 -30.96 9.53 55.18
CA GLN A 612 -31.57 9.76 56.49
C GLN A 612 -32.94 9.08 56.64
N ALA A 613 -33.65 8.87 55.53
CA ALA A 613 -34.92 8.14 55.52
C ALA A 613 -34.75 6.61 55.55
N THR A 614 -33.52 6.09 55.49
CA THR A 614 -33.26 4.64 55.54
C THR A 614 -33.30 4.08 56.97
N THR A 615 -33.61 2.78 57.06
CA THR A 615 -33.60 1.99 58.30
C THR A 615 -32.47 0.96 58.30
N ILE A 616 -32.30 0.23 59.41
CA ILE A 616 -31.29 -0.85 59.49
C ILE A 616 -31.53 -1.98 58.47
N HIS A 617 -32.74 -2.11 57.92
CA HIS A 617 -33.08 -3.10 56.92
C HIS A 617 -32.67 -2.69 55.49
N ASP A 618 -32.29 -1.43 55.28
CA ASP A 618 -31.95 -0.87 53.98
C ASP A 618 -30.45 -0.90 53.68
N GLY A 619 -29.70 -1.84 54.26
CA GLY A 619 -28.23 -1.87 54.21
C GLY A 619 -27.63 -1.81 52.80
N GLY A 620 -28.28 -2.42 51.81
CA GLY A 620 -27.85 -2.33 50.40
C GLY A 620 -27.99 -0.93 49.81
N LEU A 621 -29.12 -0.26 50.06
CA LEU A 621 -29.35 1.11 49.61
C LEU A 621 -28.43 2.10 50.34
N GLN A 622 -28.22 1.89 51.64
CA GLN A 622 -27.27 2.65 52.45
C GLN A 622 -25.86 2.56 51.86
N TYR A 623 -25.39 1.35 51.56
CA TYR A 623 -24.09 1.13 50.92
C TYR A 623 -23.95 1.93 49.62
N ILE A 624 -24.94 1.80 48.71
CA ILE A 624 -24.91 2.48 47.40
C ILE A 624 -24.89 4.00 47.55
N ILE A 625 -25.75 4.58 48.40
CA ILE A 625 -25.80 6.04 48.58
C ILE A 625 -24.48 6.56 49.16
N VAL A 626 -23.92 5.85 50.14
CA VAL A 626 -22.63 6.20 50.75
C VAL A 626 -21.50 6.12 49.72
N GLU A 627 -21.48 5.09 48.89
CA GLU A 627 -20.51 4.93 47.81
C GLU A 627 -20.60 6.10 46.80
N ILE A 628 -21.81 6.47 46.37
CA ILE A 628 -22.03 7.61 45.46
C ILE A 628 -21.48 8.90 46.10
N LEU A 629 -21.86 9.20 47.35
CA LEU A 629 -21.38 10.39 48.06
C LEU A 629 -19.84 10.39 48.17
N GLY A 630 -19.24 9.24 48.48
CA GLY A 630 -17.79 9.06 48.50
C GLY A 630 -17.13 9.32 47.15
N ARG A 631 -17.73 8.86 46.04
CA ARG A 631 -17.24 9.10 44.68
C ARG A 631 -17.42 10.54 44.20
N ILE A 632 -18.45 11.25 44.67
CA ILE A 632 -18.58 12.70 44.47
C ILE A 632 -17.43 13.44 45.19
N GLY A 633 -16.95 12.90 46.31
CA GLY A 633 -15.76 13.38 47.01
C GLY A 633 -15.99 14.72 47.70
N LYS A 634 -15.07 15.67 47.54
CA LYS A 634 -15.08 16.97 48.25
C LYS A 634 -16.38 17.77 48.08
N ASP A 635 -17.04 17.65 46.94
CA ASP A 635 -18.32 18.32 46.70
C ASP A 635 -19.47 17.78 47.57
N ALA A 636 -19.31 16.59 48.14
CA ALA A 636 -20.24 15.95 49.06
C ALA A 636 -19.91 16.18 50.55
N LYS A 637 -19.01 17.12 50.88
CA LYS A 637 -18.61 17.41 52.28
C LYS A 637 -19.77 17.75 53.23
N GLU A 638 -20.88 18.27 52.69
CA GLU A 638 -22.12 18.49 53.47
C GLU A 638 -22.68 17.20 54.08
N ALA A 639 -22.36 16.02 53.52
CA ALA A 639 -22.77 14.73 54.05
C ALA A 639 -21.97 14.26 55.27
N VAL A 640 -20.78 14.82 55.52
CA VAL A 640 -19.84 14.34 56.58
C VAL A 640 -20.50 14.16 57.95
N PRO A 641 -21.28 15.13 58.48
CA PRO A 641 -21.92 14.95 59.80
C PRO A 641 -22.88 13.76 59.83
N VAL A 642 -23.62 13.54 58.73
CA VAL A 642 -24.59 12.44 58.61
C VAL A 642 -23.86 11.10 58.51
N LEU A 643 -22.78 11.03 57.72
CA LEU A 643 -21.98 9.81 57.58
C LEU A 643 -21.28 9.44 58.90
N GLN A 644 -20.73 10.41 59.63
CA GLN A 644 -20.14 10.18 60.96
C GLN A 644 -21.17 9.66 61.97
N ALA A 645 -22.36 10.27 62.00
CA ALA A 645 -23.44 9.81 62.89
C ALA A 645 -23.90 8.38 62.56
N MET A 646 -23.91 8.02 61.27
CA MET A 646 -24.27 6.69 60.80
C MET A 646 -23.19 5.65 61.13
N LEU A 647 -21.91 6.02 61.00
CA LEU A 647 -20.76 5.17 61.31
C LEU A 647 -20.78 4.68 62.76
N GLN A 648 -21.21 5.54 63.70
CA GLN A 648 -21.33 5.19 65.13
C GLN A 648 -22.48 4.22 65.44
N LYS A 649 -23.49 4.14 64.57
CA LYS A 649 -24.73 3.37 64.81
C LYS A 649 -24.81 2.07 64.01
N THR A 650 -24.13 2.00 62.87
CA THR A 650 -24.25 0.86 61.95
C THR A 650 -23.57 -0.40 62.50
N THR A 651 -24.27 -1.53 62.43
CA THR A 651 -23.73 -2.87 62.71
C THR A 651 -23.36 -3.62 61.42
N ASN A 652 -23.69 -3.07 60.25
CA ASN A 652 -23.39 -3.66 58.95
C ASN A 652 -21.92 -3.34 58.56
N LYS A 653 -21.13 -4.39 58.34
CA LYS A 653 -19.69 -4.28 58.02
C LYS A 653 -19.41 -3.62 56.67
N ASP A 654 -20.22 -3.93 55.65
CA ASP A 654 -20.02 -3.40 54.29
C ASP A 654 -20.33 -1.91 54.25
N VAL A 655 -21.42 -1.50 54.92
CA VAL A 655 -21.79 -0.08 55.07
C VAL A 655 -20.73 0.66 55.88
N ARG A 656 -20.20 0.06 56.95
CA ARG A 656 -19.11 0.65 57.75
C ARG A 656 -17.88 0.93 56.89
N TYR A 657 -17.45 -0.05 56.09
CA TYR A 657 -16.32 0.11 55.18
C TYR A 657 -16.55 1.24 54.16
N ALA A 658 -17.73 1.27 53.54
CA ALA A 658 -18.08 2.34 52.59
C ALA A 658 -18.08 3.72 53.25
N LEU A 659 -18.57 3.83 54.49
CA LEU A 659 -18.58 5.09 55.25
C LEU A 659 -17.16 5.61 55.53
N GLU A 660 -16.26 4.73 55.96
CA GLU A 660 -14.85 5.09 56.20
C GLU A 660 -14.17 5.57 54.92
N ALA A 661 -14.35 4.85 53.81
CA ALA A 661 -13.82 5.22 52.51
C ALA A 661 -14.38 6.56 51.99
N ALA A 662 -15.70 6.76 52.11
CA ALA A 662 -16.37 8.00 51.71
C ALA A 662 -15.91 9.20 52.55
N LEU A 663 -15.73 9.03 53.86
CA LEU A 663 -15.21 10.10 54.73
C LEU A 663 -13.77 10.47 54.37
N GLN A 664 -12.95 9.50 53.95
CA GLN A 664 -11.58 9.75 53.50
C GLN A 664 -11.53 10.54 52.19
N SER A 665 -12.41 10.25 51.22
CA SER A 665 -12.43 10.95 49.93
C SER A 665 -12.99 12.38 50.01
N MET A 666 -13.65 12.73 51.12
CA MET A 666 -14.23 14.06 51.39
C MET A 666 -13.31 15.02 52.15
N GLN A 667 -12.10 14.57 52.55
CA GLN A 667 -11.04 15.40 53.13
C GLN A 667 -10.39 16.28 52.07
#